data_AF-A0A4R4Z9Z1-F1
#
_entry.id   AF-A0A4R4Z9Z1-F1
#
_cell.length_a   1.000
_cell.length_b   1.000
_cell.length_c   1.000
_cell.angle_alpha   90.00
_cell.angle_beta   90.00
_cell.angle_gamma   90.00
#
_symmetry.space_group_name_H-M   'P 1'
#
loop_
_entity.id
_entity.type
_entity.pdbx_description
1 polymer ?
#
loop_
_entity_poly.entity_id
_entity_poly.type
_entity_poly.pdbx_seq_one_letter_code
_entity_poly.pdbx_strand_id
1 'polypeptide(L)'
;MALDEAAGVALYTHNAFRVTGLSTYADRRAVRQRRQDVLPRIAVGADVDLGHDLPPGDVSAAFDRLQNDPRRRLVEELFWLWDTPDATCSCSHELHRGHDDAVRAHRAALERETAAVRPTGQELQQLWSDAGQRWREVLRRAVFWDHVRQRIAALDDRQLGEADVDALRRDLPAALVKPLIELAAKPGESQARLAAAARAWPMAAVDDLLEDLAAPIYEDTRRALTDAMEELDAGRHERAASIARQRILPQLVRLEALVPHERHRATASMRNQTAILLNNCATALMERLGPAADEPAGSLLDEAAELNSDPVTAQRIKQNRGALKDTAEAFDKIEREARKWEELGRHDLADDYLRRVRRALRSEPWADEAIDRIRARLRAGGGARPSSRPSRPSYAPDRPSYERTRSSYGPRRRPAARGGFFRGLFRLVNALLWVAVPTGLIVLTNHLFGDTAEPSTGALYSESRAYNAPVGSCLETKEGWQTDHSQVLLVDCGEPHWGEVLGYASLGEVPSPYPGEDQVQAMAAFECSRLQARQDLPFEEYRIHYFVPREADWNEGEGRFENYTPCVVSRHDDKPLSGAHVADPPPRPESEAVVPMSVHTAQIKQNPPVGSCVQDQESWGADKRDIPIVDCELPHWAEIVAYPKLFEKSQPWPGEDKVQDAAEAACEASTRVDEGYRFHISPPGKGWWDDKDAEIYAVCLVSQADDSTFSGGLR
;
A
#
# COMPACT_ATOMS: atom_id res chain seq x y z
N MET A 1 -6.70 -29.33 7.67
CA MET A 1 -8.16 -29.54 7.81
C MET A 1 -8.55 -29.80 9.27
N ALA A 2 -8.25 -30.95 9.87
CA ALA A 2 -8.69 -31.26 11.25
C ALA A 2 -8.15 -30.31 12.34
N LEU A 3 -6.89 -29.88 12.21
CA LEU A 3 -6.24 -28.94 13.14
C LEU A 3 -6.82 -27.52 13.00
N ASP A 4 -7.01 -27.06 11.76
CA ASP A 4 -7.61 -25.77 11.46
C ASP A 4 -9.06 -25.65 11.96
N GLU A 5 -9.86 -26.72 11.82
CA GLU A 5 -11.22 -26.80 12.36
C GLU A 5 -11.27 -26.84 13.89
N ALA A 6 -10.20 -27.24 14.57
CA ALA A 6 -10.14 -27.28 16.04
C ALA A 6 -9.71 -25.94 16.64
N ALA A 7 -8.86 -25.22 15.91
CA ALA A 7 -8.05 -24.10 16.37
C ALA A 7 -8.78 -22.75 16.52
N GLY A 8 -10.01 -22.75 17.05
CA GLY A 8 -10.78 -21.52 17.27
C GLY A 8 -10.81 -21.06 18.73
N VAL A 9 -11.50 -19.95 19.02
CA VAL A 9 -11.69 -19.43 20.41
C VAL A 9 -12.29 -20.47 21.36
N ALA A 10 -13.04 -21.44 20.82
CA ALA A 10 -13.67 -22.54 21.54
C ALA A 10 -12.75 -23.75 21.81
N LEU A 11 -11.47 -23.70 21.41
CA LEU A 11 -10.50 -24.80 21.38
C LEU A 11 -10.55 -25.71 22.62
N TYR A 12 -10.41 -25.12 23.81
CA TYR A 12 -10.39 -25.89 25.06
C TYR A 12 -11.78 -26.18 25.62
N THR A 13 -12.75 -25.29 25.40
CA THR A 13 -14.11 -25.44 25.93
C THR A 13 -14.83 -26.62 25.28
N HIS A 14 -14.64 -26.81 23.97
CA HIS A 14 -15.27 -27.89 23.20
C HIS A 14 -14.33 -29.07 22.95
N ASN A 15 -13.19 -29.12 23.64
CA ASN A 15 -12.26 -30.23 23.55
C ASN A 15 -12.95 -31.54 23.95
N ALA A 16 -12.87 -32.57 23.10
CA ALA A 16 -13.67 -33.77 23.28
C ALA A 16 -13.34 -34.54 24.58
N PHE A 17 -12.10 -34.49 25.06
CA PHE A 17 -11.69 -35.10 26.33
C PHE A 17 -12.22 -34.32 27.54
N ARG A 18 -12.23 -32.99 27.46
CA ARG A 18 -12.91 -32.14 28.46
C ARG A 18 -14.38 -32.50 28.56
N VAL A 19 -15.06 -32.55 27.40
CA VAL A 19 -16.52 -32.73 27.33
C VAL A 19 -16.97 -34.11 27.83
N THR A 20 -16.16 -35.14 27.59
CA THR A 20 -16.51 -36.52 27.97
C THR A 20 -16.00 -36.91 29.36
N GLY A 21 -15.11 -36.10 29.94
CA GLY A 21 -14.38 -36.41 31.18
C GLY A 21 -13.41 -37.58 31.04
N LEU A 22 -13.03 -37.94 29.82
CA LEU A 22 -12.10 -39.04 29.55
C LEU A 22 -10.65 -38.58 29.58
N SER A 23 -9.77 -39.49 29.98
CA SER A 23 -8.33 -39.33 29.81
C SER A 23 -7.95 -39.36 28.31
N THR A 24 -6.89 -38.65 27.94
CA THR A 24 -6.28 -38.71 26.59
C THR A 24 -5.79 -40.12 26.24
N TYR A 25 -5.53 -40.96 27.24
CA TYR A 25 -5.14 -42.36 27.08
C TYR A 25 -6.31 -43.34 27.00
N ALA A 26 -7.56 -42.87 27.11
CA ALA A 26 -8.73 -43.74 27.05
C ALA A 26 -8.81 -44.49 25.71
N ASP A 27 -8.75 -45.83 25.76
CA ASP A 27 -8.85 -46.65 24.55
C ASP A 27 -10.27 -46.65 23.96
N ARG A 28 -10.45 -47.24 22.77
CA ARG A 28 -11.77 -47.32 22.11
C ARG A 28 -12.82 -48.04 22.96
N ARG A 29 -12.43 -48.92 23.87
CA ARG A 29 -13.35 -49.63 24.77
C ARG A 29 -13.83 -48.71 25.89
N ALA A 30 -12.91 -48.00 26.55
CA ALA A 30 -13.20 -47.02 27.59
C ALA A 30 -14.11 -45.90 27.04
N VAL A 31 -13.81 -45.38 25.85
CA VAL A 31 -14.67 -44.36 25.19
C VAL A 31 -16.08 -44.90 24.95
N ARG A 32 -16.23 -46.15 24.45
CA ARG A 32 -17.54 -46.77 24.22
C ARG A 32 -18.30 -47.02 25.52
N GLN A 33 -17.62 -47.53 26.54
CA GLN A 33 -18.22 -47.79 27.85
C GLN A 33 -18.71 -46.49 28.49
N ARG A 34 -17.90 -45.43 28.45
CA ARG A 34 -18.28 -44.10 28.96
C ARG A 34 -19.45 -43.51 28.16
N ARG A 35 -19.47 -43.65 26.84
CA ARG A 35 -20.60 -43.23 25.99
C ARG A 35 -21.90 -43.93 26.38
N GLN A 36 -21.84 -45.25 26.59
CA GLN A 36 -23.00 -46.07 27.00
C GLN A 36 -23.49 -45.74 28.41
N ASP A 37 -22.63 -45.20 29.28
CA ASP A 37 -23.00 -44.76 30.62
C ASP A 37 -23.58 -43.34 30.63
N VAL A 38 -22.94 -42.40 29.92
CA VAL A 38 -23.26 -40.96 29.99
C VAL A 38 -24.50 -40.60 29.16
N LEU A 39 -24.58 -41.03 27.89
CA LEU A 39 -25.67 -40.58 27.00
C LEU A 39 -27.07 -41.01 27.48
N PRO A 40 -27.29 -42.25 27.96
CA PRO A 40 -28.60 -42.64 28.48
C PRO A 40 -29.01 -41.86 29.73
N ARG A 41 -28.06 -41.53 30.62
CA ARG A 41 -28.31 -40.73 31.83
C ARG A 41 -28.73 -39.31 31.48
N ILE A 42 -28.03 -38.68 30.54
CA ILE A 42 -28.41 -37.36 30.01
C ILE A 42 -29.79 -37.41 29.34
N ALA A 43 -30.09 -38.46 28.57
CA ALA A 43 -31.36 -38.60 27.86
C ALA A 43 -32.59 -38.69 28.80
N VAL A 44 -32.41 -39.20 30.02
CA VAL A 44 -33.46 -39.24 31.05
C VAL A 44 -33.43 -38.03 32.00
N GLY A 45 -32.58 -37.03 31.73
CA GLY A 45 -32.43 -35.83 32.56
C GLY A 45 -31.74 -36.07 33.90
N ALA A 46 -30.97 -37.15 34.04
CA ALA A 46 -30.17 -37.39 35.24
C ALA A 46 -28.99 -36.41 35.29
N ASP A 47 -28.69 -35.92 36.50
CA ASP A 47 -27.53 -35.08 36.75
C ASP A 47 -26.25 -35.91 36.62
N VAL A 48 -25.48 -35.65 35.57
CA VAL A 48 -24.17 -36.25 35.33
C VAL A 48 -23.15 -35.14 35.46
N ASP A 49 -22.36 -35.18 36.53
CA ASP A 49 -21.26 -34.22 36.69
C ASP A 49 -20.18 -34.47 35.63
N LEU A 50 -20.20 -33.64 34.60
CA LEU A 50 -19.18 -33.54 33.55
C LEU A 50 -18.30 -32.30 33.74
N GLY A 51 -18.50 -31.52 34.80
CA GLY A 51 -17.80 -30.25 35.03
C GLY A 51 -18.11 -29.14 34.01
N HIS A 52 -19.24 -29.22 33.30
CA HIS A 52 -19.73 -28.21 32.35
C HIS A 52 -21.24 -28.34 32.08
N ASP A 53 -21.86 -27.27 31.57
CA ASP A 53 -23.30 -27.20 31.25
C ASP A 53 -23.61 -27.31 29.75
N LEU A 54 -22.79 -28.04 28.98
CA LEU A 54 -22.98 -28.18 27.54
C LEU A 54 -24.24 -29.00 27.18
N PRO A 55 -24.93 -28.64 26.07
CA PRO A 55 -26.06 -29.40 25.55
C PRO A 55 -25.76 -30.89 25.30
N PRO A 56 -26.76 -31.80 25.46
CA PRO A 56 -26.60 -33.24 25.19
C PRO A 56 -26.05 -33.58 23.80
N GLY A 57 -26.42 -32.79 22.78
CA GLY A 57 -25.95 -32.97 21.40
C GLY A 57 -24.43 -32.81 21.27
N ASP A 58 -23.85 -31.86 22.00
CA ASP A 58 -22.41 -31.58 21.97
C ASP A 58 -21.60 -32.70 22.65
N VAL A 59 -22.17 -33.29 23.70
CA VAL A 59 -21.59 -34.47 24.38
C VAL A 59 -21.58 -35.68 23.45
N SER A 60 -22.65 -35.93 22.69
CA SER A 60 -22.66 -37.01 21.68
C SER A 60 -21.62 -36.77 20.59
N ALA A 61 -21.57 -35.55 20.04
CA ALA A 61 -20.61 -35.18 19.00
C ALA A 61 -19.16 -35.31 19.49
N ALA A 62 -18.87 -35.03 20.77
CA ALA A 62 -17.56 -35.25 21.36
C ALA A 62 -17.18 -36.75 21.39
N PHE A 63 -18.10 -37.64 21.77
CA PHE A 63 -17.85 -39.08 21.70
C PHE A 63 -17.64 -39.56 20.26
N ASP A 64 -18.41 -39.05 19.30
CA ASP A 64 -18.25 -39.42 17.89
C ASP A 64 -16.89 -38.98 17.33
N ARG A 65 -16.41 -37.77 17.67
CA ARG A 65 -15.05 -37.30 17.34
C ARG A 65 -13.97 -38.23 17.89
N LEU A 66 -14.09 -38.70 19.14
CA LEU A 66 -13.11 -39.60 19.75
C LEU A 66 -13.13 -41.04 19.18
N GLN A 67 -14.25 -41.48 18.60
CA GLN A 67 -14.40 -42.85 18.10
C GLN A 67 -14.14 -43.00 16.60
N ASN A 68 -14.56 -42.03 15.80
CA ASN A 68 -14.70 -42.19 14.35
C ASN A 68 -13.61 -41.46 13.55
N ASP A 69 -12.88 -40.52 14.15
CA ASP A 69 -11.83 -39.76 13.48
C ASP A 69 -10.52 -39.77 14.29
N PRO A 70 -9.57 -40.68 13.96
CA PRO A 70 -8.28 -40.79 14.63
C PRO A 70 -7.42 -39.53 14.51
N ARG A 71 -7.49 -38.82 13.38
CA ARG A 71 -6.74 -37.57 13.15
C ARG A 71 -7.27 -36.47 14.04
N ARG A 72 -8.59 -36.28 14.06
CA ARG A 72 -9.23 -35.31 14.95
C ARG A 72 -8.98 -35.66 16.41
N ARG A 73 -9.09 -36.94 16.80
CA ARG A 73 -8.75 -37.39 18.14
C ARG A 73 -7.33 -36.99 18.55
N LEU A 74 -6.34 -37.19 17.69
CA LEU A 74 -4.95 -36.82 17.98
C LEU A 74 -4.79 -35.30 18.20
N VAL A 75 -5.48 -34.49 17.41
CA VAL A 75 -5.54 -33.02 17.62
C VAL A 75 -6.15 -32.69 18.98
N GLU A 76 -7.25 -33.34 19.35
CA GLU A 76 -7.90 -33.15 20.65
C GLU A 76 -6.98 -33.59 21.81
N GLU A 77 -6.14 -34.62 21.62
CA GLU A 77 -5.11 -35.05 22.58
C GLU A 77 -4.01 -33.97 22.73
N LEU A 78 -3.55 -33.35 21.64
CA LEU A 78 -2.55 -32.26 21.67
C LEU A 78 -3.02 -31.01 22.40
N PHE A 79 -4.33 -30.76 22.45
CA PHE A 79 -4.90 -29.62 23.14
C PHE A 79 -5.52 -29.99 24.49
N TRP A 80 -5.15 -31.13 25.08
CA TRP A 80 -5.63 -31.56 26.38
C TRP A 80 -4.53 -32.15 27.28
N LEU A 81 -4.89 -32.59 28.47
CA LEU A 81 -3.93 -32.97 29.52
C LEU A 81 -3.41 -34.40 29.31
N TRP A 82 -2.10 -34.57 29.46
CA TRP A 82 -1.36 -35.83 29.30
C TRP A 82 -0.94 -36.46 30.63
N ASP A 83 -0.80 -35.68 31.70
CA ASP A 83 -0.41 -36.22 33.01
C ASP A 83 -1.63 -36.83 33.71
N THR A 84 -2.00 -38.03 33.27
CA THR A 84 -3.13 -38.80 33.81
C THR A 84 -2.65 -40.09 34.48
N PRO A 85 -3.37 -40.61 35.50
CA PRO A 85 -2.97 -41.83 36.20
C PRO A 85 -2.91 -43.09 35.33
N ASP A 86 -3.62 -43.08 34.20
CA ASP A 86 -3.70 -44.16 33.22
C ASP A 86 -2.75 -43.95 32.03
N ALA A 87 -1.85 -42.97 32.09
CA ALA A 87 -0.82 -42.79 31.07
C ALA A 87 0.09 -44.03 30.98
N THR A 88 0.16 -44.64 29.79
CA THR A 88 0.90 -45.89 29.56
C THR A 88 2.17 -45.71 28.73
N CYS A 89 2.52 -44.48 28.35
CA CYS A 89 3.70 -44.20 27.54
C CYS A 89 5.00 -44.27 28.36
N SER A 90 6.12 -44.41 27.66
CA SER A 90 7.46 -44.44 28.27
C SER A 90 8.06 -43.04 28.49
N CYS A 91 7.30 -41.98 28.20
CA CYS A 91 7.76 -40.61 28.27
C CYS A 91 8.01 -40.15 29.71
N SER A 92 8.92 -39.20 29.89
CA SER A 92 9.18 -38.61 31.20
C SER A 92 7.97 -37.80 31.70
N HIS A 93 7.65 -37.88 33.00
CA HIS A 93 6.64 -37.01 33.64
C HIS A 93 6.92 -35.50 33.45
N GLU A 94 8.18 -35.11 33.28
CA GLU A 94 8.54 -33.71 33.01
C GLU A 94 8.02 -33.22 31.65
N LEU A 95 7.99 -34.09 30.63
CA LEU A 95 7.41 -33.76 29.33
C LEU A 95 5.90 -33.50 29.46
N HIS A 96 5.17 -34.40 30.12
CA HIS A 96 3.72 -34.25 30.31
C HIS A 96 3.39 -33.00 31.12
N ARG A 97 4.10 -32.76 32.24
CA ARG A 97 3.88 -31.55 33.03
C ARG A 97 4.17 -30.28 32.23
N GLY A 98 5.25 -30.25 31.45
CA GLY A 98 5.55 -29.10 30.59
C GLY A 98 4.47 -28.84 29.54
N HIS A 99 3.96 -29.90 28.91
CA HIS A 99 2.83 -29.81 27.98
C HIS A 99 1.54 -29.32 28.66
N ASP A 100 1.18 -29.95 29.78
CA ASP A 100 -0.05 -29.63 30.52
C ASP A 100 -0.03 -28.21 31.06
N ASP A 101 1.13 -27.73 31.50
CA ASP A 101 1.34 -26.33 31.87
C ASP A 101 1.11 -25.37 30.69
N ALA A 102 1.58 -25.72 29.49
CA ALA A 102 1.35 -24.93 28.27
C ALA A 102 -0.14 -24.90 27.89
N VAL A 103 -0.81 -26.07 27.93
CA VAL A 103 -2.26 -26.19 27.71
C VAL A 103 -3.04 -25.35 28.72
N ARG A 104 -2.72 -25.44 30.01
CA ARG A 104 -3.40 -24.67 31.07
C ARG A 104 -3.18 -23.17 30.94
N ALA A 105 -1.95 -22.73 30.63
CA ALA A 105 -1.65 -21.32 30.43
C ALA A 105 -2.42 -20.76 29.23
N HIS A 106 -2.41 -21.45 28.09
CA HIS A 106 -3.13 -21.01 26.89
C HIS A 106 -4.65 -20.99 27.12
N ARG A 107 -5.19 -22.04 27.76
CA ARG A 107 -6.60 -22.08 28.17
C ARG A 107 -6.97 -20.93 29.10
N ALA A 108 -6.15 -20.64 30.11
CA ALA A 108 -6.39 -19.56 31.05
C ALA A 108 -6.40 -18.20 30.35
N ALA A 109 -5.48 -17.95 29.41
CA ALA A 109 -5.47 -16.74 28.60
C ALA A 109 -6.78 -16.59 27.81
N LEU A 110 -7.22 -17.64 27.11
CA LEU A 110 -8.46 -17.65 26.34
C LEU A 110 -9.72 -17.45 27.20
N GLU A 111 -9.84 -18.18 28.30
CA GLU A 111 -10.99 -18.07 29.21
C GLU A 111 -11.08 -16.66 29.81
N ARG A 112 -9.95 -16.04 30.17
CA ARG A 112 -9.92 -14.68 30.73
C ARG A 112 -10.21 -13.61 29.69
N GLU A 113 -9.75 -13.80 28.45
CA GLU A 113 -10.02 -12.89 27.34
C GLU A 113 -11.50 -12.92 26.92
N THR A 114 -12.16 -14.07 27.07
CA THR A 114 -13.57 -14.27 26.71
C THR A 114 -14.55 -14.11 27.88
N ALA A 115 -14.05 -13.94 29.12
CA ALA A 115 -14.87 -13.76 30.30
C ALA A 115 -15.74 -12.49 30.24
N ALA A 116 -16.91 -12.54 30.89
CA ALA A 116 -17.82 -11.39 31.00
C ALA A 116 -17.19 -10.22 31.78
N VAL A 117 -16.40 -10.53 32.82
CA VAL A 117 -15.61 -9.56 33.57
C VAL A 117 -14.15 -9.80 33.21
N ARG A 118 -13.60 -8.89 32.38
CA ARG A 118 -12.24 -9.02 31.87
C ARG A 118 -11.22 -8.44 32.86
N PRO A 119 -10.06 -9.10 33.06
CA PRO A 119 -8.91 -8.49 33.71
C PRO A 119 -8.40 -7.27 32.94
N THR A 120 -7.41 -6.58 33.52
CA THR A 120 -6.75 -5.48 32.84
C THR A 120 -6.00 -5.96 31.58
N GLY A 121 -5.81 -5.06 30.60
CA GLY A 121 -5.08 -5.41 29.37
C GLY A 121 -3.65 -5.90 29.63
N GLN A 122 -2.99 -5.40 30.68
CA GLN A 122 -1.64 -5.81 31.06
C GLN A 122 -1.61 -7.25 31.61
N GLU A 123 -2.56 -7.62 32.47
CA GLU A 123 -2.67 -8.99 32.98
C GLU A 123 -2.96 -9.98 31.84
N LEU A 124 -3.86 -9.62 30.92
CA LEU A 124 -4.13 -10.43 29.73
C LEU A 124 -2.89 -10.58 28.85
N GLN A 125 -2.12 -9.52 28.65
CA GLN A 125 -0.86 -9.58 27.90
C GLN A 125 0.14 -10.55 28.53
N GLN A 126 0.25 -10.55 29.87
CA GLN A 126 1.12 -11.48 30.59
C GLN A 126 0.67 -12.93 30.40
N LEU A 127 -0.63 -13.21 30.54
CA LEU A 127 -1.17 -14.55 30.31
C LEU A 127 -0.88 -15.08 28.89
N TRP A 128 -1.03 -14.23 27.88
CA TRP A 128 -0.73 -14.60 26.49
C TRP A 128 0.76 -14.81 26.24
N SER A 129 1.62 -13.98 26.84
CA SER A 129 3.08 -14.13 26.78
C SER A 129 3.53 -15.43 27.44
N ASP A 130 3.02 -15.74 28.64
CA ASP A 130 3.33 -16.95 29.38
C ASP A 130 2.89 -18.20 28.61
N ALA A 131 1.70 -18.18 28.00
CA ALA A 131 1.22 -19.26 27.15
C ALA A 131 2.13 -19.49 25.94
N GLY A 132 2.48 -18.43 25.21
CA GLY A 132 3.34 -18.51 24.04
C GLY A 132 4.76 -19.00 24.37
N GLN A 133 5.31 -18.58 25.52
CA GLN A 133 6.62 -19.06 25.98
C GLN A 133 6.59 -20.55 26.31
N ARG A 134 5.58 -21.03 27.05
CA ARG A 134 5.49 -22.45 27.41
C ARG A 134 5.32 -23.34 26.18
N TRP A 135 4.49 -22.93 25.22
CA TRP A 135 4.37 -23.65 23.94
C TRP A 135 5.67 -23.65 23.16
N ARG A 136 6.41 -22.52 23.10
CA ARG A 136 7.74 -22.45 22.48
C ARG A 136 8.70 -23.49 23.06
N GLU A 137 8.74 -23.59 24.38
CA GLU A 137 9.63 -24.51 25.09
C GLU A 137 9.27 -25.97 24.80
N VAL A 138 7.98 -26.30 24.77
CA VAL A 138 7.49 -27.66 24.49
C VAL A 138 7.75 -28.06 23.03
N LEU A 139 7.38 -27.21 22.06
CA LEU A 139 7.46 -27.54 20.63
C LEU A 139 8.90 -27.75 20.12
N ARG A 140 9.88 -27.11 20.76
CA ARG A 140 11.31 -27.25 20.43
C ARG A 140 11.92 -28.58 20.88
N ARG A 141 11.28 -29.32 21.79
CA ARG A 141 11.83 -30.57 22.35
C ARG A 141 11.56 -31.72 21.39
N ALA A 142 12.61 -32.42 20.93
CA ALA A 142 12.45 -33.62 20.09
C ALA A 142 11.56 -34.69 20.75
N VAL A 143 11.70 -34.87 22.07
CA VAL A 143 10.91 -35.82 22.87
C VAL A 143 9.40 -35.54 22.88
N PHE A 144 8.96 -34.31 22.60
CA PHE A 144 7.53 -34.01 22.41
C PHE A 144 7.00 -34.70 21.15
N TRP A 145 7.75 -34.65 20.06
CA TRP A 145 7.34 -35.27 18.80
C TRP A 145 7.46 -36.79 18.86
N ASP A 146 8.43 -37.33 19.62
CA ASP A 146 8.50 -38.76 19.90
C ASP A 146 7.29 -39.25 20.69
N HIS A 147 6.76 -38.43 21.61
CA HIS A 147 5.51 -38.74 22.30
C HIS A 147 4.33 -38.83 21.31
N VAL A 148 4.20 -37.88 20.39
CA VAL A 148 3.15 -37.91 19.34
C VAL A 148 3.26 -39.17 18.48
N ARG A 149 4.47 -39.57 18.07
CA ARG A 149 4.71 -40.84 17.35
C ARG A 149 4.26 -42.06 18.15
N GLN A 150 4.62 -42.12 19.44
CA GLN A 150 4.19 -43.20 20.32
C GLN A 150 2.66 -43.26 20.44
N ARG A 151 1.99 -42.10 20.49
CA ARG A 151 0.52 -42.03 20.51
C ARG A 151 -0.09 -42.53 19.20
N ILE A 152 0.43 -42.13 18.05
CA ILE A 152 -0.01 -42.64 16.74
C ILE A 152 0.12 -44.18 16.69
N ALA A 153 1.26 -44.73 17.11
CA ALA A 153 1.47 -46.17 17.16
C ALA A 153 0.49 -46.88 18.12
N ALA A 154 0.21 -46.27 19.29
CA ALA A 154 -0.72 -46.83 20.27
C ALA A 154 -2.19 -46.77 19.83
N LEU A 155 -2.57 -45.81 18.98
CA LEU A 155 -3.90 -45.76 18.37
C LEU A 155 -4.11 -46.86 17.32
N ASP A 156 -3.02 -47.39 16.75
CA ASP A 156 -2.98 -48.49 15.77
C ASP A 156 -4.01 -48.29 14.62
N ASP A 157 -4.06 -47.07 14.08
CA ASP A 157 -4.96 -46.71 12.98
C ASP A 157 -4.19 -46.50 11.67
N ARG A 158 -4.63 -47.16 10.61
CA ARG A 158 -3.97 -47.14 9.29
C ARG A 158 -3.98 -45.76 8.61
N GLN A 159 -4.82 -44.83 9.09
CA GLN A 159 -4.91 -43.47 8.55
C GLN A 159 -3.85 -42.52 9.12
N LEU A 160 -3.12 -42.95 10.15
CA LEU A 160 -2.10 -42.17 10.84
C LEU A 160 -0.70 -42.73 10.57
N GLY A 161 0.25 -41.86 10.26
CA GLY A 161 1.65 -42.22 10.06
C GLY A 161 2.61 -41.05 10.29
N GLU A 162 3.88 -41.23 9.90
CA GLU A 162 4.93 -40.22 10.11
C GLU A 162 4.63 -38.90 9.38
N ALA A 163 4.02 -38.97 8.19
CA ALA A 163 3.62 -37.77 7.45
C ALA A 163 2.61 -36.89 8.22
N ASP A 164 1.77 -37.48 9.08
CA ASP A 164 0.86 -36.72 9.95
C ASP A 164 1.63 -36.00 11.07
N VAL A 165 2.72 -36.58 11.59
CA VAL A 165 3.60 -35.91 12.57
C VAL A 165 4.26 -34.69 11.96
N ASP A 166 4.76 -34.80 10.73
CA ASP A 166 5.37 -33.68 10.02
C ASP A 166 4.35 -32.59 9.70
N ALA A 167 3.12 -32.97 9.31
CA ALA A 167 2.03 -32.01 9.12
C ALA A 167 1.67 -31.30 10.42
N LEU A 168 1.50 -32.04 11.53
CA LEU A 168 1.25 -31.44 12.85
C LEU A 168 2.39 -30.52 13.27
N ARG A 169 3.65 -30.88 13.01
CA ARG A 169 4.80 -30.04 13.33
C ARG A 169 4.79 -28.72 12.59
N ARG A 170 4.42 -28.73 11.30
CA ARG A 170 4.30 -27.51 10.50
C ARG A 170 3.11 -26.65 10.93
N ASP A 171 1.96 -27.28 11.16
CA ASP A 171 0.68 -26.56 11.26
C ASP A 171 0.31 -26.19 12.71
N LEU A 172 0.81 -26.90 13.73
CA LEU A 172 0.47 -26.68 15.14
C LEU A 172 0.78 -25.26 15.64
N PRO A 173 1.91 -24.62 15.29
CA PRO A 173 2.13 -23.21 15.62
C PRO A 173 0.98 -22.33 15.14
N ALA A 174 0.55 -22.46 13.88
CA ALA A 174 -0.56 -21.69 13.28
C ALA A 174 -1.85 -21.87 14.05
N ALA A 175 -2.19 -23.12 14.38
CA ALA A 175 -3.37 -23.43 15.18
C ALA A 175 -3.35 -22.83 16.60
N LEU A 176 -2.18 -22.70 17.21
CA LEU A 176 -2.08 -22.11 18.55
C LEU A 176 -2.36 -20.61 18.55
N VAL A 177 -2.03 -19.90 17.47
CA VAL A 177 -2.24 -18.44 17.37
C VAL A 177 -3.60 -18.10 16.74
N LYS A 178 -4.21 -18.99 15.98
CA LYS A 178 -5.52 -18.75 15.34
C LYS A 178 -6.59 -18.22 16.30
N PRO A 179 -6.76 -18.70 17.55
CA PRO A 179 -7.71 -18.10 18.50
C PRO A 179 -7.44 -16.62 18.81
N LEU A 180 -6.16 -16.20 18.86
CA LEU A 180 -5.78 -14.79 19.01
C LEU A 180 -6.17 -13.98 17.79
N ILE A 181 -5.94 -14.51 16.58
CA ILE A 181 -6.31 -13.85 15.32
C ILE A 181 -7.83 -13.69 15.22
N GLU A 182 -8.61 -14.73 15.56
CA GLU A 182 -10.07 -14.66 15.60
C GLU A 182 -10.60 -13.63 16.61
N LEU A 183 -9.92 -13.47 17.74
CA LEU A 183 -10.27 -12.44 18.72
C LEU A 183 -9.89 -11.04 18.22
N ALA A 184 -8.73 -10.90 17.56
CA ALA A 184 -8.29 -9.65 16.95
C ALA A 184 -9.17 -9.24 15.76
N ALA A 185 -9.81 -10.18 15.06
CA ALA A 185 -10.75 -9.89 13.98
C ALA A 185 -11.94 -9.02 14.42
N LYS A 186 -12.31 -9.10 15.71
CA LYS A 186 -13.43 -8.34 16.27
C LYS A 186 -13.00 -6.88 16.50
N PRO A 187 -13.68 -5.89 15.88
CA PRO A 187 -13.34 -4.48 16.09
C PRO A 187 -13.50 -4.09 17.56
N GLY A 188 -12.53 -3.33 18.09
CA GLY A 188 -12.60 -2.77 19.43
C GLY A 188 -11.23 -2.51 20.05
N GLU A 189 -11.22 -2.00 21.28
CA GLU A 189 -10.02 -1.55 22.00
C GLU A 189 -8.97 -2.65 22.22
N SER A 190 -9.37 -3.93 22.19
CA SER A 190 -8.46 -5.05 22.39
C SER A 190 -7.70 -5.47 21.12
N GLN A 191 -8.13 -4.99 19.94
CA GLN A 191 -7.60 -5.44 18.65
C GLN A 191 -6.08 -5.26 18.53
N ALA A 192 -5.57 -4.05 18.83
CA ALA A 192 -4.15 -3.74 18.74
C ALA A 192 -3.30 -4.59 19.69
N ARG A 193 -3.76 -4.76 20.94
CA ARG A 193 -3.08 -5.60 21.92
C ARG A 193 -3.05 -7.07 21.48
N LEU A 194 -4.16 -7.59 20.96
CA LEU A 194 -4.26 -8.98 20.52
C LEU A 194 -3.39 -9.26 19.30
N ALA A 195 -3.34 -8.35 18.33
CA ALA A 195 -2.43 -8.45 17.19
C ALA A 195 -0.96 -8.39 17.64
N ALA A 196 -0.62 -7.50 18.58
CA ALA A 196 0.72 -7.45 19.17
C ALA A 196 1.07 -8.72 19.96
N ALA A 197 0.11 -9.27 20.71
CA ALA A 197 0.27 -10.54 21.41
C ALA A 197 0.52 -11.67 20.41
N ALA A 198 -0.25 -11.78 19.33
CA ALA A 198 -0.05 -12.77 18.28
C ALA A 198 1.37 -12.69 17.68
N ARG A 199 1.85 -11.49 17.34
CA ARG A 199 3.21 -11.29 16.78
C ARG A 199 4.34 -11.72 17.72
N ALA A 200 4.10 -11.76 19.03
CA ALA A 200 5.10 -12.21 20.00
C ALA A 200 5.22 -13.76 20.05
N TRP A 201 4.31 -14.49 19.42
CA TRP A 201 4.39 -15.95 19.34
C TRP A 201 5.51 -16.41 18.40
N PRO A 202 6.17 -17.54 18.70
CA PRO A 202 7.29 -18.06 17.91
C PRO A 202 6.83 -18.74 16.62
N MET A 203 6.24 -17.98 15.71
CA MET A 203 5.77 -18.49 14.44
C MET A 203 6.12 -17.51 13.32
N ALA A 204 6.69 -18.06 12.24
CA ALA A 204 6.80 -17.37 10.97
C ALA A 204 5.40 -17.20 10.36
N ALA A 205 5.14 -16.11 9.63
CA ALA A 205 3.86 -15.82 8.97
C ALA A 205 2.69 -15.34 9.86
N VAL A 206 2.92 -14.90 11.10
CA VAL A 206 1.85 -14.23 11.87
C VAL A 206 1.42 -12.92 11.19
N ASP A 207 2.37 -12.19 10.62
CA ASP A 207 2.07 -10.97 9.87
C ASP A 207 1.19 -11.29 8.64
N ASP A 208 1.48 -12.36 7.90
CA ASP A 208 0.66 -12.82 6.76
C ASP A 208 -0.79 -13.14 7.19
N LEU A 209 -0.99 -13.84 8.32
CA LEU A 209 -2.34 -14.11 8.85
C LEU A 209 -3.10 -12.84 9.25
N LEU A 210 -2.40 -11.82 9.75
CA LEU A 210 -2.99 -10.53 10.09
C LEU A 210 -3.29 -9.71 8.82
N GLU A 211 -2.47 -9.83 7.78
CA GLU A 211 -2.70 -9.24 6.47
C GLU A 211 -3.91 -9.88 5.76
N ASP A 212 -4.03 -11.21 5.77
CA ASP A 212 -5.19 -11.93 5.26
C ASP A 212 -6.48 -11.47 5.96
N LEU A 213 -6.41 -11.29 7.29
CA LEU A 213 -7.51 -10.75 8.08
C LEU A 213 -7.84 -9.29 7.71
N ALA A 214 -6.83 -8.50 7.34
CA ALA A 214 -6.97 -7.10 6.96
C ALA A 214 -7.38 -6.89 5.49
N ALA A 215 -7.18 -7.87 4.61
CA ALA A 215 -7.51 -7.83 3.19
C ALA A 215 -8.91 -7.26 2.87
N PRO A 216 -10.01 -7.75 3.46
CA PRO A 216 -11.33 -7.16 3.20
C PRO A 216 -11.44 -5.71 3.66
N ILE A 217 -10.72 -5.31 4.71
CA ILE A 217 -10.70 -3.92 5.20
C ILE A 217 -9.98 -3.02 4.19
N TYR A 218 -8.85 -3.47 3.63
CA TYR A 218 -8.16 -2.73 2.56
C TYR A 218 -9.08 -2.52 1.35
N GLU A 219 -9.78 -3.57 0.89
CA GLU A 219 -10.65 -3.44 -0.27
C GLU A 219 -11.86 -2.54 -0.03
N ASP A 220 -12.44 -2.59 1.17
CA ASP A 220 -13.51 -1.66 1.54
C ASP A 220 -12.99 -0.21 1.61
N THR A 221 -11.78 -0.01 2.14
CA THR A 221 -11.14 1.30 2.28
C THR A 221 -10.81 1.89 0.91
N ARG A 222 -10.26 1.08 0.00
CA ARG A 222 -9.94 1.49 -1.38
C ARG A 222 -11.19 1.91 -2.14
N ARG A 223 -12.28 1.13 -2.05
CA ARG A 223 -13.56 1.50 -2.64
C ARG A 223 -14.10 2.81 -2.06
N ALA A 224 -14.04 2.99 -0.74
CA ALA A 224 -14.47 4.23 -0.11
C ALA A 224 -13.60 5.44 -0.48
N LEU A 225 -12.30 5.25 -0.72
CA LEU A 225 -11.40 6.27 -1.26
C LEU A 225 -11.81 6.68 -2.67
N THR A 226 -12.05 5.71 -3.57
CA THR A 226 -12.55 5.98 -4.92
C THR A 226 -13.86 6.76 -4.89
N ASP A 227 -14.85 6.31 -4.12
CA ASP A 227 -16.13 7.02 -3.95
C ASP A 227 -15.93 8.47 -3.47
N ALA A 228 -14.99 8.70 -2.55
CA ALA A 228 -14.72 10.04 -2.03
C ALA A 228 -14.00 10.93 -3.05
N MET A 229 -13.10 10.37 -3.86
CA MET A 229 -12.41 11.09 -4.93
C MET A 229 -13.40 11.51 -6.03
N GLU A 230 -14.32 10.62 -6.44
CA GLU A 230 -15.37 10.96 -7.40
C GLU A 230 -16.27 12.11 -6.90
N GLU A 231 -16.60 12.13 -5.61
CA GLU A 231 -17.35 13.22 -5.00
C GLU A 231 -16.55 14.53 -4.97
N LEU A 232 -15.23 14.45 -4.73
CA LEU A 232 -14.33 15.60 -4.76
C LEU A 232 -14.25 16.19 -6.17
N ASP A 233 -14.04 15.36 -7.19
CA ASP A 233 -13.92 15.75 -8.59
C ASP A 233 -15.22 16.36 -9.11
N ALA A 234 -16.37 15.88 -8.62
CA ALA A 234 -17.66 16.44 -8.94
C ALA A 234 -18.04 17.71 -8.13
N GLY A 235 -17.08 18.29 -7.41
CA GLY A 235 -17.25 19.53 -6.63
C GLY A 235 -18.03 19.37 -5.32
N ARG A 236 -18.31 18.13 -4.88
CA ARG A 236 -19.09 17.82 -3.67
C ARG A 236 -18.18 17.56 -2.47
N HIS A 237 -17.31 18.53 -2.17
CA HIS A 237 -16.24 18.41 -1.16
C HIS A 237 -16.72 18.01 0.25
N GLU A 238 -17.88 18.52 0.69
CA GLU A 238 -18.46 18.14 1.99
C GLU A 238 -18.86 16.66 2.02
N ARG A 239 -19.32 16.13 0.89
CA ARG A 239 -19.69 14.71 0.76
C ARG A 239 -18.45 13.82 0.73
N ALA A 240 -17.42 14.23 -0.01
CA ALA A 240 -16.11 13.57 0.00
C ALA A 240 -15.51 13.50 1.42
N ALA A 241 -15.46 14.63 2.13
CA ALA A 241 -15.01 14.70 3.51
C ALA A 241 -15.87 13.83 4.46
N SER A 242 -17.18 13.80 4.24
CA SER A 242 -18.10 12.93 5.01
C SER A 242 -17.81 11.44 4.77
N ILE A 243 -17.52 11.02 3.54
CA ILE A 243 -17.14 9.64 3.23
C ILE A 243 -15.82 9.29 3.92
N ALA A 244 -14.82 10.18 3.84
CA ALA A 244 -13.55 9.99 4.51
C ALA A 244 -13.74 9.75 6.02
N ARG A 245 -14.48 10.63 6.70
CA ARG A 245 -14.71 10.52 8.15
C ARG A 245 -15.55 9.32 8.58
N GLN A 246 -16.58 8.99 7.81
CA GLN A 246 -17.57 7.97 8.24
C GLN A 246 -17.20 6.56 7.78
N ARG A 247 -16.45 6.40 6.69
CA ARG A 247 -16.12 5.10 6.10
C ARG A 247 -14.63 4.80 6.18
N ILE A 248 -13.76 5.75 5.80
CA ILE A 248 -12.32 5.52 5.64
C ILE A 248 -11.59 5.57 6.99
N LEU A 249 -11.74 6.65 7.78
CA LEU A 249 -11.04 6.79 9.06
C LEU A 249 -11.30 5.64 10.04
N PRO A 250 -12.54 5.15 10.24
CA PRO A 250 -12.78 4.00 11.12
C PRO A 250 -12.09 2.72 10.63
N GLN A 251 -11.95 2.55 9.32
CA GLN A 251 -11.24 1.41 8.73
C GLN A 251 -9.73 1.55 8.90
N LEU A 252 -9.16 2.75 8.73
CA LEU A 252 -7.75 3.01 9.01
C LEU A 252 -7.41 2.73 10.47
N VAL A 253 -8.26 3.11 11.43
CA VAL A 253 -8.04 2.75 12.85
C VAL A 253 -7.98 1.24 13.05
N ARG A 254 -8.81 0.46 12.35
CA ARG A 254 -8.77 -1.00 12.39
C ARG A 254 -7.51 -1.56 11.73
N LEU A 255 -7.10 -0.98 10.60
CA LEU A 255 -5.86 -1.35 9.92
C LEU A 255 -4.65 -1.06 10.80
N GLU A 256 -4.56 0.10 11.46
CA GLU A 256 -3.48 0.39 12.40
C GLU A 256 -3.41 -0.60 13.56
N ALA A 257 -4.57 -1.04 14.05
CA ALA A 257 -4.62 -2.00 15.14
C ALA A 257 -4.16 -3.41 14.69
N LEU A 258 -4.50 -3.84 13.47
CA LEU A 258 -4.13 -5.16 12.96
C LEU A 258 -2.74 -5.18 12.33
N VAL A 259 -2.49 -4.27 11.40
CA VAL A 259 -1.36 -4.19 10.48
C VAL A 259 -0.82 -2.73 10.47
N PRO A 260 -0.08 -2.32 11.52
CA PRO A 260 0.35 -0.94 11.71
C PRO A 260 1.26 -0.44 10.60
N HIS A 261 1.13 0.82 10.22
CA HIS A 261 1.84 1.41 9.09
C HIS A 261 3.37 1.39 9.20
N GLU A 262 3.92 1.39 10.41
CA GLU A 262 5.36 1.28 10.64
C GLU A 262 5.95 -0.06 10.18
N ARG A 263 5.08 -1.08 10.06
CA ARG A 263 5.46 -2.44 9.62
C ARG A 263 4.89 -2.79 8.25
N HIS A 264 3.75 -2.20 7.88
CA HIS A 264 3.00 -2.58 6.70
C HIS A 264 2.83 -1.41 5.73
N ARG A 265 3.55 -1.49 4.60
CA ARG A 265 3.55 -0.48 3.53
C ARG A 265 2.15 -0.19 2.99
N ALA A 266 1.29 -1.21 2.88
CA ALA A 266 -0.08 -1.05 2.40
C ALA A 266 -0.90 -0.10 3.31
N THR A 267 -0.78 -0.24 4.64
CA THR A 267 -1.43 0.70 5.58
C THR A 267 -0.85 2.09 5.46
N ALA A 268 0.48 2.23 5.39
CA ALA A 268 1.13 3.54 5.20
C ALA A 268 0.62 4.25 3.94
N SER A 269 0.48 3.51 2.84
CA SER A 269 -0.08 4.03 1.59
C SER A 269 -1.52 4.52 1.76
N MET A 270 -2.40 3.73 2.40
CA MET A 270 -3.80 4.14 2.61
C MET A 270 -3.93 5.37 3.52
N ARG A 271 -3.09 5.49 4.55
CA ARG A 271 -3.04 6.70 5.39
C ARG A 271 -2.68 7.93 4.56
N ASN A 272 -1.62 7.84 3.76
CA ASN A 272 -1.12 8.97 2.97
C ASN A 272 -2.13 9.38 1.89
N GLN A 273 -2.76 8.43 1.20
CA GLN A 273 -3.83 8.73 0.24
C GLN A 273 -5.03 9.42 0.90
N THR A 274 -5.42 8.96 2.10
CA THR A 274 -6.50 9.60 2.86
C THR A 274 -6.12 11.01 3.33
N ALA A 275 -4.87 11.22 3.74
CA ALA A 275 -4.37 12.55 4.10
C ALA A 275 -4.42 13.52 2.91
N ILE A 276 -4.04 13.08 1.71
CA ILE A 276 -4.13 13.87 0.48
C ILE A 276 -5.58 14.23 0.18
N LEU A 277 -6.51 13.26 0.24
CA LEU A 277 -7.94 13.49 0.04
C LEU A 277 -8.49 14.55 1.01
N LEU A 278 -8.20 14.42 2.31
CA LEU A 278 -8.63 15.36 3.35
C LEU A 278 -8.05 16.76 3.13
N ASN A 279 -6.77 16.86 2.78
CA ASN A 279 -6.12 18.13 2.44
C ASN A 279 -6.77 18.81 1.23
N ASN A 280 -7.11 18.04 0.19
CA ASN A 280 -7.76 18.57 -1.00
C ASN A 280 -9.19 19.04 -0.70
N CYS A 281 -9.94 18.27 0.10
CA CYS A 281 -11.26 18.70 0.58
C CYS A 281 -11.17 20.00 1.40
N ALA A 282 -10.16 20.13 2.26
CA ALA A 282 -9.93 21.35 3.04
C ALA A 282 -9.63 22.54 2.14
N THR A 283 -8.74 22.37 1.16
CA THR A 283 -8.36 23.43 0.20
C THR A 283 -9.58 23.93 -0.58
N ALA A 284 -10.41 23.01 -1.07
CA ALA A 284 -11.63 23.38 -1.79
C ALA A 284 -12.66 24.11 -0.89
N LEU A 285 -12.75 23.75 0.38
CA LEU A 285 -13.57 24.50 1.35
C LEU A 285 -13.00 25.90 1.62
N MET A 286 -11.68 26.05 1.70
CA MET A 286 -11.02 27.34 1.85
C MET A 286 -11.30 28.25 0.65
N GLU A 287 -11.20 27.72 -0.57
CA GLU A 287 -11.50 28.46 -1.79
C GLU A 287 -12.97 28.88 -1.90
N ARG A 288 -13.89 28.06 -1.39
CA ARG A 288 -15.33 28.34 -1.46
C ARG A 288 -15.84 29.25 -0.34
N LEU A 289 -15.33 29.08 0.88
CA LEU A 289 -15.86 29.74 2.09
C LEU A 289 -14.95 30.83 2.66
N GLY A 290 -13.69 30.87 2.23
CA GLY A 290 -12.66 31.78 2.73
C GLY A 290 -12.51 31.70 4.25
N PRO A 291 -12.65 32.81 4.99
CA PRO A 291 -12.49 32.84 6.45
C PRO A 291 -13.54 32.02 7.20
N ALA A 292 -14.70 31.74 6.58
CA ALA A 292 -15.70 30.86 7.20
C ALA A 292 -15.29 29.37 7.15
N ALA A 293 -14.21 29.03 6.42
CA ALA A 293 -13.67 27.68 6.36
C ALA A 293 -12.82 27.31 7.59
N ASP A 294 -12.50 28.25 8.49
CA ASP A 294 -11.51 28.04 9.57
C ASP A 294 -11.75 26.76 10.37
N GLU A 295 -12.98 26.56 10.85
CA GLU A 295 -13.35 25.34 11.57
C GLU A 295 -13.46 24.09 10.64
N PRO A 296 -14.28 24.08 9.56
CA PRO A 296 -14.48 22.87 8.78
C PRO A 296 -13.23 22.44 7.99
N ALA A 297 -12.46 23.36 7.41
CA ALA A 297 -11.20 23.04 6.74
C ALA A 297 -10.07 22.79 7.75
N GLY A 298 -10.04 23.51 8.87
CA GLY A 298 -9.06 23.29 9.94
C GLY A 298 -9.12 21.86 10.48
N SER A 299 -10.31 21.37 10.82
CA SER A 299 -10.46 19.99 11.30
C SER A 299 -9.99 18.94 10.29
N LEU A 300 -10.24 19.13 8.98
CA LEU A 300 -9.75 18.23 7.93
C LEU A 300 -8.22 18.26 7.81
N LEU A 301 -7.59 19.43 7.95
CA LEU A 301 -6.14 19.56 7.91
C LEU A 301 -5.46 18.95 9.14
N ASP A 302 -6.11 19.00 10.31
CA ASP A 302 -5.62 18.30 11.51
C ASP A 302 -5.66 16.78 11.32
N GLU A 303 -6.79 16.24 10.85
CA GLU A 303 -6.94 14.81 10.54
C GLU A 303 -5.93 14.37 9.46
N ALA A 304 -5.73 15.17 8.41
CA ALA A 304 -4.74 14.90 7.38
C ALA A 304 -3.31 14.86 7.96
N ALA A 305 -2.97 15.80 8.86
CA ALA A 305 -1.66 15.86 9.49
C ALA A 305 -1.38 14.66 10.40
N GLU A 306 -2.40 14.15 11.12
CA GLU A 306 -2.26 12.96 11.97
C GLU A 306 -2.01 11.68 11.16
N LEU A 307 -2.59 11.57 9.97
CA LEU A 307 -2.43 10.40 9.11
C LEU A 307 -1.10 10.39 8.36
N ASN A 308 -0.64 11.56 7.94
CA ASN A 308 0.41 11.66 6.96
C ASN A 308 1.80 11.30 7.51
N SER A 309 2.47 10.37 6.83
CA SER A 309 3.87 10.00 7.08
C SER A 309 4.84 10.57 6.03
N ASP A 310 4.33 11.10 4.92
CA ASP A 310 5.13 11.65 3.81
C ASP A 310 5.61 13.10 4.08
N PRO A 311 6.92 13.41 4.09
CA PRO A 311 7.42 14.74 4.37
C PRO A 311 6.90 15.84 3.45
N VAL A 312 6.68 15.53 2.16
CA VAL A 312 6.24 16.53 1.17
C VAL A 312 4.78 16.91 1.42
N THR A 313 3.93 15.92 1.61
CA THR A 313 2.51 16.11 1.94
C THR A 313 2.34 16.79 3.29
N ALA A 314 3.17 16.45 4.29
CA ALA A 314 3.17 17.11 5.60
C ALA A 314 3.41 18.61 5.46
N GLN A 315 4.38 18.99 4.63
CA GLN A 315 4.72 20.38 4.40
C GLN A 315 3.59 21.12 3.67
N ARG A 316 2.92 20.48 2.71
CA ARG A 316 1.74 21.05 2.03
C ARG A 316 0.57 21.26 3.00
N ILE A 317 0.23 20.26 3.81
CA ILE A 317 -0.82 20.37 4.84
C ILE A 317 -0.51 21.53 5.79
N LYS A 318 0.74 21.64 6.24
CA LYS A 318 1.20 22.73 7.11
C LYS A 318 1.06 24.11 6.45
N GLN A 319 1.41 24.22 5.17
CA GLN A 319 1.26 25.45 4.40
C GLN A 319 -0.21 25.85 4.26
N ASN A 320 -1.08 24.91 3.89
CA ASN A 320 -2.52 25.14 3.78
C ASN A 320 -3.14 25.57 5.12
N ARG A 321 -2.72 24.94 6.22
CA ARG A 321 -3.16 25.33 7.56
C ARG A 321 -2.67 26.72 7.97
N GLY A 322 -1.44 27.08 7.60
CA GLY A 322 -0.93 28.44 7.77
C GLY A 322 -1.76 29.47 7.00
N ALA A 323 -2.02 29.20 5.72
CA ALA A 323 -2.82 30.08 4.86
C ALA A 323 -4.26 30.26 5.36
N LEU A 324 -4.88 29.19 5.87
CA LEU A 324 -6.20 29.25 6.50
C LEU A 324 -6.20 30.18 7.72
N LYS A 325 -5.24 29.99 8.62
CA LYS A 325 -5.10 30.80 9.83
C LYS A 325 -4.84 32.27 9.51
N ASP A 326 -3.94 32.56 8.58
CA ASP A 326 -3.64 33.92 8.15
C ASP A 326 -4.88 34.62 7.57
N THR A 327 -5.69 33.88 6.80
CA THR A 327 -6.96 34.37 6.25
C THR A 327 -7.97 34.68 7.35
N ALA A 328 -8.13 33.78 8.32
CA ALA A 328 -9.02 33.98 9.47
C ALA A 328 -8.60 35.20 10.31
N GLU A 329 -7.31 35.30 10.66
CA GLU A 329 -6.75 36.42 11.44
C GLU A 329 -6.91 37.77 10.73
N ALA A 330 -6.72 37.81 9.41
CA ALA A 330 -6.93 39.00 8.61
C ALA A 330 -8.39 39.48 8.68
N PHE A 331 -9.35 38.56 8.61
CA PHE A 331 -10.78 38.86 8.69
C PHE A 331 -11.22 39.32 10.08
N ASP A 332 -10.68 38.67 11.10
CA ASP A 332 -10.83 39.08 12.48
C ASP A 332 -10.36 40.53 12.71
N LYS A 333 -9.25 40.91 12.09
CA LYS A 333 -8.74 42.29 12.14
C LYS A 333 -9.65 43.27 11.40
N ILE A 334 -10.16 42.90 10.22
CA ILE A 334 -11.12 43.70 9.46
C ILE A 334 -12.39 43.94 10.29
N GLU A 335 -12.92 42.90 10.94
CA GLU A 335 -14.10 43.02 11.80
C GLU A 335 -13.83 43.92 13.00
N ARG A 336 -12.71 43.76 13.71
CA ARG A 336 -12.34 44.62 14.85
C ARG A 336 -12.24 46.09 14.45
N GLU A 337 -11.61 46.39 13.31
CA GLU A 337 -11.53 47.77 12.80
C GLU A 337 -12.91 48.32 12.43
N ALA A 338 -13.76 47.54 11.77
CA ALA A 338 -15.13 47.95 11.44
C ALA A 338 -15.95 48.22 12.72
N ARG A 339 -15.83 47.37 13.74
CA ARG A 339 -16.49 47.52 15.04
C ARG A 339 -16.05 48.77 15.78
N LYS A 340 -14.77 49.13 15.71
CA LYS A 340 -14.25 50.36 16.30
C LYS A 340 -14.91 51.62 15.72
N TRP A 341 -15.21 51.64 14.42
CA TRP A 341 -15.95 52.75 13.80
C TRP A 341 -17.41 52.79 14.26
N GLU A 342 -18.06 51.64 14.43
CA GLU A 342 -19.41 51.51 14.98
C GLU A 342 -19.50 52.03 16.42
N GLU A 343 -18.56 51.64 17.29
CA GLU A 343 -18.50 52.07 18.69
C GLU A 343 -18.33 53.59 18.84
N LEU A 344 -17.67 54.24 17.87
CA LEU A 344 -17.53 55.70 17.79
C LEU A 344 -18.76 56.41 17.18
N GLY A 345 -19.84 55.66 16.87
CA GLY A 345 -21.05 56.18 16.23
C GLY A 345 -20.84 56.64 14.78
N ARG A 346 -19.81 56.11 14.11
CA ARG A 346 -19.41 56.48 12.74
C ARG A 346 -19.77 55.36 11.75
N HIS A 347 -21.06 55.02 11.70
CA HIS A 347 -21.60 53.94 10.85
C HIS A 347 -21.21 54.08 9.36
N ASP A 348 -21.23 55.31 8.84
CA ASP A 348 -20.85 55.58 7.43
C ASP A 348 -19.39 55.24 7.13
N LEU A 349 -18.48 55.41 8.11
CA LEU A 349 -17.06 55.10 7.96
C LEU A 349 -16.81 53.60 8.04
N ALA A 350 -17.54 52.87 8.89
CA ALA A 350 -17.50 51.41 8.95
C ALA A 350 -17.94 50.81 7.59
N ASP A 351 -19.03 51.32 7.01
CA ASP A 351 -19.53 50.83 5.72
C ASP A 351 -18.62 51.21 4.54
N ASP A 352 -18.05 52.42 4.53
CA ASP A 352 -17.04 52.80 3.53
C ASP A 352 -15.77 51.94 3.63
N TYR A 353 -15.32 51.63 4.86
CA TYR A 353 -14.21 50.71 5.08
C TYR A 353 -14.50 49.31 4.52
N LEU A 354 -15.64 48.71 4.87
CA LEU A 354 -16.01 47.38 4.37
C LEU A 354 -16.23 47.36 2.85
N ARG A 355 -16.75 48.44 2.25
CA ARG A 355 -16.82 48.58 0.78
C ARG A 355 -15.46 48.64 0.12
N ARG A 356 -14.46 49.26 0.75
CA ARG A 356 -13.07 49.24 0.24
C ARG A 356 -12.46 47.84 0.32
N VAL A 357 -12.66 47.14 1.44
CA VAL A 357 -12.24 45.74 1.58
C VAL A 357 -12.88 44.87 0.51
N ARG A 358 -14.20 45.01 0.29
CA ARG A 358 -14.93 44.32 -0.78
C ARG A 358 -14.33 44.57 -2.16
N ARG A 359 -13.92 45.82 -2.45
CA ARG A 359 -13.27 46.15 -3.72
C ARG A 359 -11.89 45.53 -3.87
N ALA A 360 -11.14 45.43 -2.78
CA ALA A 360 -9.82 44.83 -2.77
C ALA A 360 -9.87 43.30 -3.01
N LEU A 361 -10.94 42.64 -2.54
CA LEU A 361 -11.13 41.19 -2.65
C LEU A 361 -12.09 40.79 -3.79
N ARG A 362 -12.18 41.58 -4.85
CA ARG A 362 -13.14 41.33 -5.96
C ARG A 362 -12.89 40.05 -6.73
N SER A 363 -11.66 39.52 -6.69
CA SER A 363 -11.28 38.25 -7.32
C SER A 363 -11.77 37.04 -6.52
N GLU A 364 -12.08 37.22 -5.24
CA GLU A 364 -12.36 36.12 -4.33
C GLU A 364 -13.86 35.79 -4.33
N PRO A 365 -14.26 34.56 -4.69
CA PRO A 365 -15.67 34.17 -4.79
C PRO A 365 -16.46 34.36 -3.48
N TRP A 366 -15.79 34.22 -2.34
CA TRP A 366 -16.38 34.24 -1.00
C TRP A 366 -16.43 35.63 -0.35
N ALA A 367 -15.79 36.65 -0.92
CA ALA A 367 -15.59 37.93 -0.26
C ALA A 367 -16.88 38.71 0.02
N ASP A 368 -17.85 38.64 -0.90
CA ASP A 368 -19.12 39.35 -0.74
C ASP A 368 -19.90 38.84 0.46
N GLU A 369 -20.05 37.52 0.58
CA GLU A 369 -20.75 36.86 1.67
C GLU A 369 -20.06 37.07 3.02
N ALA A 370 -18.72 36.97 3.05
CA ALA A 370 -17.95 37.21 4.27
C ALA A 370 -18.14 38.64 4.81
N ILE A 371 -18.13 39.64 3.94
CA ILE A 371 -18.34 41.03 4.32
C ILE A 371 -19.78 41.30 4.75
N ASP A 372 -20.77 40.68 4.08
CA ASP A 372 -22.17 40.82 4.49
C ASP A 372 -22.45 40.15 5.84
N ARG A 373 -21.78 39.03 6.18
CA ARG A 373 -21.79 38.47 7.53
C ARG A 373 -21.25 39.44 8.58
N ILE A 374 -20.13 40.11 8.31
CA ILE A 374 -19.58 41.14 9.23
C ILE A 374 -20.61 42.25 9.42
N ARG A 375 -21.18 42.79 8.34
CA ARG A 375 -22.23 43.81 8.42
C ARG A 375 -23.44 43.36 9.24
N ALA A 376 -23.91 42.13 9.03
CA ALA A 376 -25.03 41.57 9.77
C ALA A 376 -24.73 41.49 11.27
N ARG A 377 -23.54 41.03 11.66
CA ARG A 377 -23.10 40.97 13.07
C ARG A 377 -22.96 42.36 13.70
N LEU A 378 -22.42 43.34 12.99
CA LEU A 378 -22.35 44.72 13.47
C LEU A 378 -23.74 45.32 13.71
N ARG A 379 -24.70 45.06 12.81
CA ARG A 379 -26.10 45.49 12.98
C ARG A 379 -26.80 44.81 14.15
N ALA A 380 -26.52 43.52 14.38
CA ALA A 380 -27.08 42.77 15.49
C ALA A 380 -26.51 43.19 16.86
N GLY A 381 -25.23 43.57 16.91
CA GLY A 381 -24.56 44.05 18.13
C GLY A 381 -24.85 45.52 18.48
N GLY A 382 -25.23 46.34 17.48
CA GLY A 382 -25.70 47.70 17.68
C GLY A 382 -27.11 47.73 18.27
N GLY A 383 -27.22 47.55 19.60
CA GLY A 383 -28.49 47.61 20.32
C GLY A 383 -29.37 48.76 19.84
N ALA A 384 -30.59 48.42 19.44
CA ALA A 384 -31.59 49.33 18.88
C ALA A 384 -31.72 50.61 19.71
N ARG A 385 -31.10 51.70 19.26
CA ARG A 385 -31.49 53.05 19.71
C ARG A 385 -32.75 53.43 18.94
N PRO A 386 -33.90 53.62 19.61
CA PRO A 386 -35.14 53.98 18.93
C PRO A 386 -34.96 55.34 18.24
N SER A 387 -35.09 55.36 16.91
CA SER A 387 -35.05 56.61 16.16
C SER A 387 -36.34 57.40 16.39
N SER A 388 -36.37 58.23 17.42
CA SER A 388 -37.37 59.29 17.53
C SER A 388 -37.01 60.42 16.57
N ARG A 389 -37.38 60.28 15.29
CA ARG A 389 -37.42 61.41 14.35
C ARG A 389 -38.88 61.66 13.95
N PRO A 390 -39.48 62.80 14.33
CA PRO A 390 -40.87 63.09 14.03
C PRO A 390 -41.07 63.31 12.53
N SER A 391 -42.10 62.66 12.00
CA SER A 391 -42.60 62.75 10.63
C SER A 391 -42.88 64.20 10.25
N ARG A 392 -42.31 64.66 9.12
CA ARG A 392 -42.69 65.93 8.48
C ARG A 392 -43.61 65.65 7.29
N PRO A 393 -44.70 66.41 7.09
CA PRO A 393 -45.77 66.02 6.18
C PRO A 393 -45.43 66.30 4.71
N SER A 394 -46.00 65.45 3.87
CA SER A 394 -46.11 65.56 2.42
C SER A 394 -46.69 66.92 1.99
N TYR A 395 -45.99 67.60 1.08
CA TYR A 395 -46.57 68.62 0.21
C TYR A 395 -45.86 68.54 -1.15
N ALA A 396 -46.56 68.03 -2.16
CA ALA A 396 -46.38 68.41 -3.56
C ALA A 396 -47.25 69.66 -3.82
N PRO A 397 -46.87 70.57 -4.74
CA PRO A 397 -47.23 70.35 -6.14
C PRO A 397 -46.30 70.98 -7.22
N ASP A 398 -46.46 70.46 -8.45
CA ASP A 398 -46.39 71.05 -9.79
C ASP A 398 -45.36 72.12 -10.24
N ARG A 399 -44.55 71.69 -11.25
CA ARG A 399 -44.14 72.35 -12.55
C ARG A 399 -43.50 73.77 -12.54
N PRO A 400 -42.85 74.28 -13.62
CA PRO A 400 -42.52 73.72 -14.95
C PRO A 400 -41.04 73.92 -15.41
N SER A 401 -40.78 73.36 -16.60
CA SER A 401 -39.69 73.58 -17.54
C SER A 401 -39.17 75.02 -17.69
N TYR A 402 -37.84 75.19 -17.66
CA TYR A 402 -37.16 76.25 -18.41
C TYR A 402 -35.91 75.72 -19.11
N GLU A 403 -35.93 75.93 -20.42
CA GLU A 403 -34.88 75.77 -21.39
C GLU A 403 -34.13 77.12 -21.49
N ARG A 404 -32.78 77.15 -21.41
CA ARG A 404 -31.97 78.21 -22.03
C ARG A 404 -30.45 77.94 -21.99
N THR A 405 -29.93 77.74 -23.21
CA THR A 405 -28.79 78.44 -23.86
C THR A 405 -27.40 78.52 -23.21
N ARG A 406 -26.46 77.97 -23.98
CA ARG A 406 -25.02 78.27 -24.15
C ARG A 406 -24.62 79.76 -24.01
N SER A 407 -23.43 80.01 -23.44
CA SER A 407 -22.38 80.97 -23.87
C SER A 407 -21.23 80.92 -22.85
N SER A 408 -20.05 80.34 -23.15
CA SER A 408 -18.84 80.89 -23.79
C SER A 408 -17.77 81.47 -22.83
N TYR A 409 -16.55 80.92 -22.98
CA TYR A 409 -15.18 81.40 -22.73
C TYR A 409 -14.79 82.27 -21.51
N GLY A 410 -13.73 81.82 -20.81
CA GLY A 410 -12.82 82.69 -20.05
C GLY A 410 -11.88 81.92 -19.08
N PRO A 411 -10.54 81.94 -19.25
CA PRO A 411 -9.61 81.08 -18.53
C PRO A 411 -9.08 81.72 -17.24
N ARG A 412 -8.78 80.94 -16.20
CA ARG A 412 -7.88 81.38 -15.11
C ARG A 412 -7.27 80.24 -14.28
N ARG A 413 -5.96 80.08 -14.50
CA ARG A 413 -4.86 79.87 -13.55
C ARG A 413 -5.05 78.94 -12.34
N ARG A 414 -4.20 77.90 -12.29
CA ARG A 414 -3.77 77.16 -11.09
C ARG A 414 -3.26 78.11 -10.00
N PRO A 415 -3.34 77.70 -8.72
CA PRO A 415 -2.09 77.35 -8.03
C PRO A 415 -2.15 76.03 -7.26
N ALA A 416 -0.96 75.52 -7.00
CA ALA A 416 -0.64 74.27 -6.33
C ALA A 416 -0.70 74.36 -4.79
N ALA A 417 -0.47 73.19 -4.14
CA ALA A 417 -0.29 72.92 -2.70
C ALA A 417 -1.61 72.71 -1.92
N ARG A 418 -1.83 71.70 -1.08
CA ARG A 418 -0.96 70.79 -0.31
C ARG A 418 -1.74 69.48 -0.04
N GLY A 419 -1.21 68.35 -0.48
CA GLY A 419 -1.68 67.02 -0.12
C GLY A 419 -0.65 66.36 0.78
N GLY A 420 -1.03 66.03 2.01
CA GLY A 420 -0.12 65.46 3.01
C GLY A 420 -0.87 64.89 4.21
N PHE A 421 -1.69 63.87 3.99
CA PHE A 421 -2.21 63.02 5.07
C PHE A 421 -2.63 61.60 4.61
N PHE A 422 -2.86 61.39 3.31
CA PHE A 422 -3.38 60.12 2.76
C PHE A 422 -2.35 59.05 2.36
N ARG A 423 -1.03 59.26 2.57
CA ARG A 423 0.01 58.30 2.13
C ARG A 423 0.35 57.18 3.12
N GLY A 424 -0.12 57.27 4.38
CA GLY A 424 0.18 56.27 5.41
C GLY A 424 -0.66 54.98 5.31
N LEU A 425 -1.94 55.10 4.95
CA LEU A 425 -2.87 53.96 4.95
C LEU A 425 -2.72 53.04 3.72
N PHE A 426 -2.19 53.57 2.61
CA PHE A 426 -2.04 52.84 1.35
C PHE A 426 -0.87 51.84 1.34
N ARG A 427 0.10 52.00 2.25
CA ARG A 427 1.25 51.09 2.38
C ARG A 427 0.98 49.85 3.22
N LEU A 428 0.03 49.91 4.14
CA LEU A 428 -0.30 48.76 5.01
C LEU A 428 -1.20 47.73 4.30
N VAL A 429 -2.04 48.17 3.38
CA VAL A 429 -2.85 47.29 2.52
C VAL A 429 -2.00 46.68 1.39
N ASN A 430 -1.05 47.43 0.81
CA ASN A 430 -0.14 46.87 -0.20
C ASN A 430 0.93 45.94 0.39
N ALA A 431 1.42 46.18 1.62
CA ALA A 431 2.42 45.29 2.21
C ALA A 431 1.87 43.91 2.62
N LEU A 432 0.56 43.80 2.92
CA LEU A 432 -0.11 42.52 3.19
C LEU A 432 -0.53 41.78 1.91
N LEU A 433 -0.73 42.50 0.80
CA LEU A 433 -1.13 41.93 -0.50
C LEU A 433 0.04 41.53 -1.42
N TRP A 434 1.28 41.90 -1.09
CA TRP A 434 2.46 41.58 -1.92
C TRP A 434 3.28 40.37 -1.42
N VAL A 435 2.90 39.77 -0.30
CA VAL A 435 3.56 38.54 0.20
C VAL A 435 2.74 37.27 -0.14
N ALA A 436 1.49 37.43 -0.56
CA ALA A 436 0.69 36.34 -1.11
C ALA A 436 0.33 36.67 -2.58
N VAL A 437 0.66 35.75 -3.49
CA VAL A 437 0.28 35.73 -4.92
C VAL A 437 1.23 36.46 -5.88
N PRO A 438 2.14 35.70 -6.51
CA PRO A 438 2.08 35.57 -7.97
C PRO A 438 2.02 34.10 -8.44
N THR A 439 1.34 33.21 -7.71
CA THR A 439 1.04 31.84 -8.16
C THR A 439 -0.36 31.68 -8.74
N GLY A 440 -1.36 32.43 -8.26
CA GLY A 440 -2.76 32.32 -8.73
C GLY A 440 -3.08 32.94 -10.10
N LEU A 441 -2.22 33.81 -10.63
CA LEU A 441 -2.52 34.54 -11.89
C LEU A 441 -2.12 33.76 -13.16
N ILE A 442 -1.31 32.70 -13.05
CA ILE A 442 -0.94 31.86 -14.19
C ILE A 442 -2.08 30.91 -14.58
N VAL A 443 -2.97 30.56 -13.64
CA VAL A 443 -4.11 29.65 -13.87
C VAL A 443 -5.28 30.36 -14.58
N LEU A 444 -5.43 31.68 -14.43
CA LEU A 444 -6.65 32.38 -14.86
C LEU A 444 -6.70 32.73 -16.37
N THR A 445 -5.58 32.66 -17.10
CA THR A 445 -5.57 32.95 -18.54
C THR A 445 -5.81 31.73 -19.44
N ASN A 446 -5.70 30.50 -18.93
CA ASN A 446 -5.93 29.27 -19.70
C ASN A 446 -7.42 28.90 -19.85
N HIS A 447 -8.30 29.31 -18.93
CA HIS A 447 -9.69 28.83 -18.89
C HIS A 447 -10.72 29.62 -19.73
N LEU A 448 -10.33 30.71 -20.39
CA LEU A 448 -11.30 31.58 -21.10
C LEU A 448 -11.38 31.37 -22.62
N PHE A 449 -10.58 30.47 -23.19
CA PHE A 449 -10.61 30.16 -24.64
C PHE A 449 -10.32 28.68 -24.93
N GLY A 450 -11.36 27.85 -24.98
CA GLY A 450 -11.34 26.53 -25.64
C GLY A 450 -11.83 25.36 -24.79
N ASP A 451 -12.81 24.62 -25.30
CA ASP A 451 -13.15 23.23 -24.91
C ASP A 451 -12.00 22.25 -25.25
N THR A 452 -10.79 22.58 -24.80
CA THR A 452 -9.66 21.66 -24.77
C THR A 452 -9.43 21.40 -23.30
N ALA A 453 -9.74 20.18 -22.84
CA ALA A 453 -9.24 19.71 -21.56
C ALA A 453 -7.75 20.07 -21.48
N GLU A 454 -7.30 20.71 -20.41
CA GLU A 454 -5.86 20.95 -20.23
C GLU A 454 -5.16 19.59 -20.38
N PRO A 455 -4.08 19.51 -21.18
CA PRO A 455 -3.41 18.24 -21.40
C PRO A 455 -2.95 17.71 -20.04
N SER A 456 -3.45 16.54 -19.66
CA SER A 456 -3.11 15.94 -18.38
C SER A 456 -1.62 15.63 -18.37
N THR A 457 -0.88 16.12 -17.37
CA THR A 457 0.53 15.76 -17.20
C THR A 457 0.67 14.67 -16.15
N GLY A 458 1.55 13.70 -16.39
CA GLY A 458 1.90 12.67 -15.40
C GLY A 458 3.41 12.45 -15.30
N ALA A 459 3.87 11.85 -14.21
CA ALA A 459 5.24 11.37 -14.10
C ALA A 459 5.32 9.90 -14.55
N LEU A 460 6.32 9.50 -15.32
CA LEU A 460 6.65 8.10 -15.58
C LEU A 460 7.81 7.61 -14.70
N TYR A 461 8.62 8.53 -14.17
CA TYR A 461 9.69 8.20 -13.25
C TYR A 461 9.75 9.21 -12.11
N SER A 462 9.61 8.71 -10.90
CA SER A 462 9.62 9.48 -9.64
C SER A 462 10.17 8.63 -8.49
N GLU A 463 10.25 9.20 -7.29
CA GLU A 463 10.78 8.53 -6.09
C GLU A 463 10.07 7.20 -5.78
N SER A 464 8.79 7.05 -6.11
CA SER A 464 8.09 5.77 -6.00
C SER A 464 7.16 5.57 -7.19
N ARG A 465 7.05 4.32 -7.65
CA ARG A 465 6.12 3.95 -8.73
C ARG A 465 4.66 4.34 -8.44
N ALA A 466 4.29 4.52 -7.17
CA ALA A 466 2.97 4.96 -6.75
C ALA A 466 2.63 6.42 -7.14
N TYR A 467 3.63 7.26 -7.42
CA TYR A 467 3.42 8.63 -7.89
C TYR A 467 3.46 8.76 -9.40
N ASN A 468 3.74 7.67 -10.12
CA ASN A 468 3.75 7.69 -11.57
C ASN A 468 2.33 7.56 -12.14
N ALA A 469 2.19 7.90 -13.42
CA ALA A 469 0.97 7.73 -14.19
C ALA A 469 0.48 6.28 -14.08
N PRO A 470 -0.82 6.02 -13.92
CA PRO A 470 -1.33 4.65 -13.85
C PRO A 470 -0.91 3.80 -15.06
N VAL A 471 -0.79 2.50 -14.86
CA VAL A 471 -0.66 1.54 -15.97
C VAL A 471 -1.87 1.68 -16.89
N GLY A 472 -1.64 1.66 -18.21
CA GLY A 472 -2.63 1.98 -19.23
C GLY A 472 -2.77 3.47 -19.55
N SER A 473 -1.93 4.35 -18.98
CA SER A 473 -1.91 5.77 -19.40
C SER A 473 -1.31 5.92 -20.79
N CYS A 474 -1.85 6.81 -21.61
CA CYS A 474 -1.44 7.01 -23.00
C CYS A 474 -0.65 8.32 -23.19
N LEU A 475 0.54 8.22 -23.75
CA LEU A 475 1.47 9.33 -23.99
C LEU A 475 1.21 9.96 -25.35
N GLU A 476 1.06 11.28 -25.38
CA GLU A 476 0.77 12.01 -26.63
C GLU A 476 1.90 11.87 -27.67
N THR A 477 3.15 12.03 -27.24
CA THR A 477 4.31 12.14 -28.14
C THR A 477 5.52 11.35 -27.67
N LYS A 478 6.37 10.97 -28.63
CA LYS A 478 7.68 10.33 -28.39
C LYS A 478 8.64 11.27 -27.69
N GLU A 479 8.59 12.56 -28.02
CA GLU A 479 9.43 13.59 -27.44
C GLU A 479 9.15 13.75 -25.93
N GLY A 480 7.88 13.62 -25.53
CA GLY A 480 7.49 13.60 -24.12
C GLY A 480 8.18 12.48 -23.34
N TRP A 481 8.26 11.28 -23.93
CA TRP A 481 9.04 10.18 -23.35
C TRP A 481 10.54 10.48 -23.30
N GLN A 482 11.13 11.02 -24.37
CA GLN A 482 12.59 11.16 -24.46
C GLN A 482 13.21 12.30 -23.62
N THR A 483 12.40 13.24 -23.12
CA THR A 483 12.92 14.48 -22.54
C THR A 483 12.83 14.51 -21.01
N ASP A 484 11.62 14.54 -20.46
CA ASP A 484 11.40 14.63 -19.02
C ASP A 484 10.37 13.59 -18.55
N HIS A 485 10.89 12.45 -18.10
CA HIS A 485 10.07 11.38 -17.54
C HIS A 485 9.33 11.78 -16.26
N SER A 486 9.59 12.94 -15.65
CA SER A 486 8.83 13.43 -14.49
C SER A 486 7.57 14.22 -14.88
N GLN A 487 7.48 14.68 -16.13
CA GLN A 487 6.35 15.45 -16.66
C GLN A 487 6.11 15.12 -18.14
N VAL A 488 5.36 14.05 -18.39
CA VAL A 488 4.91 13.67 -19.73
C VAL A 488 3.47 14.12 -19.97
N LEU A 489 3.16 14.47 -21.22
CA LEU A 489 1.79 14.77 -21.66
C LEU A 489 1.04 13.45 -21.89
N LEU A 490 -0.08 13.31 -21.19
CA LEU A 490 -1.01 12.20 -21.28
C LEU A 490 -2.27 12.65 -22.01
N VAL A 491 -2.83 11.76 -22.83
CA VAL A 491 -4.08 11.94 -23.56
C VAL A 491 -5.04 10.80 -23.26
N ASP A 492 -6.33 10.99 -23.60
CA ASP A 492 -7.30 9.89 -23.55
C ASP A 492 -6.86 8.79 -24.53
N CYS A 493 -6.85 7.54 -24.08
CA CYS A 493 -6.41 6.41 -24.91
C CYS A 493 -7.31 6.14 -26.12
N GLY A 494 -8.52 6.68 -26.15
CA GLY A 494 -9.38 6.70 -27.34
C GLY A 494 -8.88 7.65 -28.43
N GLU A 495 -7.99 8.59 -28.10
CA GLU A 495 -7.34 9.49 -29.05
C GLU A 495 -6.04 8.89 -29.61
N PRO A 496 -5.61 9.30 -30.82
CA PRO A 496 -4.32 8.90 -31.35
C PRO A 496 -3.16 9.32 -30.43
N HIS A 497 -2.36 8.36 -30.00
CA HIS A 497 -1.25 8.59 -29.06
C HIS A 497 -0.02 7.79 -29.48
N TRP A 498 1.17 8.18 -29.02
CA TRP A 498 2.41 7.53 -29.44
C TRP A 498 2.65 6.19 -28.75
N GLY A 499 2.43 6.14 -27.43
CA GLY A 499 2.73 4.95 -26.64
C GLY A 499 1.89 4.84 -25.37
N GLU A 500 1.86 3.66 -24.79
CA GLU A 500 1.03 3.34 -23.63
C GLU A 500 1.90 2.77 -22.51
N VAL A 501 1.64 3.20 -21.26
CA VAL A 501 2.36 2.73 -20.07
C VAL A 501 1.97 1.28 -19.79
N LEU A 502 2.91 0.37 -20.00
CA LEU A 502 2.73 -1.06 -19.80
C LEU A 502 2.87 -1.48 -18.33
N GLY A 503 3.74 -0.79 -17.59
CA GLY A 503 4.02 -1.12 -16.20
C GLY A 503 5.26 -0.44 -15.62
N TYR A 504 5.52 -0.74 -14.35
CA TYR A 504 6.70 -0.30 -13.61
C TYR A 504 7.38 -1.53 -13.02
N ALA A 505 8.38 -2.05 -13.73
CA ALA A 505 9.00 -3.31 -13.38
C ALA A 505 10.11 -3.12 -12.33
N SER A 506 10.12 -3.99 -11.32
CA SER A 506 11.15 -3.99 -10.28
C SER A 506 12.48 -4.43 -10.87
N LEU A 507 13.56 -3.73 -10.54
CA LEU A 507 14.93 -4.07 -10.94
C LEU A 507 15.74 -4.68 -9.79
N GLY A 508 15.12 -4.93 -8.65
CA GLY A 508 15.78 -5.56 -7.50
C GLY A 508 15.07 -5.26 -6.20
N GLU A 509 15.60 -5.81 -5.11
CA GLU A 509 15.15 -5.46 -3.76
C GLU A 509 15.51 -4.00 -3.43
N VAL A 510 14.74 -3.40 -2.53
CA VAL A 510 15.02 -2.08 -1.97
C VAL A 510 15.19 -2.23 -0.46
N PRO A 511 16.38 -1.94 0.11
CA PRO A 511 17.59 -1.50 -0.58
C PRO A 511 18.39 -2.65 -1.21
N SER A 512 19.19 -2.36 -2.24
CA SER A 512 20.21 -3.28 -2.78
C SER A 512 21.40 -2.52 -3.38
N PRO A 513 22.61 -3.09 -3.41
CA PRO A 513 23.77 -2.48 -4.08
C PRO A 513 23.49 -2.24 -5.57
N TYR A 514 24.01 -1.14 -6.14
CA TYR A 514 23.91 -0.91 -7.57
C TYR A 514 24.67 -1.99 -8.35
N PRO A 515 24.01 -2.75 -9.25
CA PRO A 515 24.63 -3.91 -9.88
C PRO A 515 25.53 -3.53 -11.08
N GLY A 516 25.67 -2.24 -11.38
CA GLY A 516 26.39 -1.71 -12.54
C GLY A 516 25.47 -1.36 -13.71
N GLU A 517 25.87 -0.37 -14.50
CA GLU A 517 25.03 0.22 -15.55
C GLU A 517 24.59 -0.79 -16.62
N ASP A 518 25.50 -1.65 -17.08
CA ASP A 518 25.18 -2.67 -18.09
C ASP A 518 24.15 -3.69 -17.57
N GLN A 519 24.27 -4.09 -16.30
CA GLN A 519 23.33 -5.02 -15.67
C GLN A 519 21.97 -4.36 -15.45
N VAL A 520 21.91 -3.11 -14.96
CA VAL A 520 20.64 -2.38 -14.80
C VAL A 520 19.92 -2.20 -16.14
N GLN A 521 20.66 -1.88 -17.21
CA GLN A 521 20.10 -1.77 -18.55
C GLN A 521 19.56 -3.12 -19.06
N ALA A 522 20.30 -4.21 -18.87
CA ALA A 522 19.85 -5.56 -19.25
C ALA A 522 18.60 -5.99 -18.46
N MET A 523 18.56 -5.72 -17.15
CA MET A 523 17.41 -5.99 -16.29
C MET A 523 16.19 -5.20 -16.74
N ALA A 524 16.34 -3.90 -17.05
CA ALA A 524 15.25 -3.08 -17.54
C ALA A 524 14.70 -3.57 -18.89
N ALA A 525 15.59 -3.95 -19.81
CA ALA A 525 15.22 -4.51 -21.09
C ALA A 525 14.42 -5.82 -20.95
N PHE A 526 14.92 -6.74 -20.13
CA PHE A 526 14.29 -8.04 -19.89
C PHE A 526 12.93 -7.88 -19.22
N GLU A 527 12.87 -7.16 -18.11
CA GLU A 527 11.65 -7.01 -17.31
C GLU A 527 10.52 -6.29 -18.07
N CYS A 528 10.86 -5.24 -18.82
CA CYS A 528 9.86 -4.57 -19.65
C CYS A 528 9.42 -5.45 -20.84
N SER A 529 10.32 -6.25 -21.43
CA SER A 529 9.96 -7.22 -22.47
C SER A 529 9.10 -8.36 -21.94
N ARG A 530 9.28 -8.76 -20.68
CA ARG A 530 8.44 -9.73 -19.99
C ARG A 530 7.01 -9.21 -19.82
N LEU A 531 6.86 -7.95 -19.42
CA LEU A 531 5.54 -7.29 -19.40
C LEU A 531 4.91 -7.26 -20.80
N GLN A 532 5.69 -7.04 -21.86
CA GLN A 532 5.18 -7.06 -23.24
C GLN A 532 4.66 -8.45 -23.63
N ALA A 533 5.44 -9.50 -23.34
CA ALA A 533 5.04 -10.89 -23.59
C ALA A 533 3.76 -11.26 -22.83
N ARG A 534 3.60 -10.80 -21.58
CA ARG A 534 2.37 -11.03 -20.78
C ARG A 534 1.13 -10.41 -21.40
N GLN A 535 1.28 -9.31 -22.14
CA GLN A 535 0.17 -8.67 -22.85
C GLN A 535 -0.03 -9.23 -24.26
N ASP A 536 0.70 -10.29 -24.64
CA ASP A 536 0.62 -10.92 -25.97
C ASP A 536 0.86 -9.92 -27.11
N LEU A 537 1.68 -8.89 -26.85
CA LEU A 537 2.02 -7.86 -27.83
C LEU A 537 3.19 -8.33 -28.70
N PRO A 538 2.99 -8.57 -30.01
CA PRO A 538 4.03 -9.17 -30.85
C PRO A 538 5.28 -8.27 -30.97
N PHE A 539 6.46 -8.83 -30.73
CA PHE A 539 7.75 -8.11 -30.73
C PHE A 539 8.12 -7.52 -32.10
N GLU A 540 7.56 -8.04 -33.18
CA GLU A 540 7.73 -7.55 -34.55
C GLU A 540 6.88 -6.33 -34.88
N GLU A 541 5.75 -6.14 -34.18
CA GLU A 541 4.83 -5.01 -34.39
C GLU A 541 5.07 -3.90 -33.36
N TYR A 542 5.43 -4.27 -32.13
CA TYR A 542 5.58 -3.36 -31.00
C TYR A 542 7.01 -3.32 -30.49
N ARG A 543 7.42 -2.13 -30.06
CA ARG A 543 8.69 -1.88 -29.38
C ARG A 543 8.41 -1.44 -27.96
N ILE A 544 9.11 -2.04 -27.01
CA ILE A 544 9.14 -1.59 -25.64
C ILE A 544 10.24 -0.54 -25.44
N HIS A 545 9.89 0.55 -24.76
CA HIS A 545 10.79 1.59 -24.30
C HIS A 545 10.87 1.53 -22.79
N TYR A 546 12.05 1.78 -22.24
CA TYR A 546 12.30 1.74 -20.81
C TYR A 546 13.32 2.80 -20.40
N PHE A 547 13.22 3.25 -19.15
CA PHE A 547 14.18 4.19 -18.58
C PHE A 547 15.14 3.42 -17.68
N VAL A 548 16.44 3.65 -17.84
CA VAL A 548 17.49 2.99 -17.04
C VAL A 548 17.86 3.90 -15.88
N PRO A 549 17.53 3.53 -14.62
CA PRO A 549 17.97 4.30 -13.46
C PRO A 549 19.49 4.39 -13.41
N ARG A 550 20.01 5.56 -13.08
CA ARG A 550 21.44 5.76 -12.86
C ARG A 550 21.79 5.37 -11.42
N GLU A 551 23.06 5.11 -11.17
CA GLU A 551 23.59 4.82 -9.82
C GLU A 551 23.16 5.87 -8.77
N ALA A 552 23.19 7.16 -9.13
CA ALA A 552 22.76 8.24 -8.23
C ALA A 552 21.27 8.22 -7.86
N ASP A 553 20.46 7.56 -8.68
CA ASP A 553 19.02 7.39 -8.50
C ASP A 553 18.71 5.97 -7.96
N TRP A 554 19.72 5.15 -7.65
CA TRP A 554 19.55 3.80 -7.11
C TRP A 554 19.49 3.80 -5.57
N ASN A 555 18.71 2.89 -5.00
CA ASN A 555 18.49 2.82 -3.56
C ASN A 555 19.29 1.71 -2.89
N GLU A 556 20.42 2.12 -2.33
CA GLU A 556 21.30 1.28 -1.51
C GLU A 556 20.99 1.36 0.00
N GLY A 557 19.88 1.99 0.40
CA GLY A 557 19.45 2.15 1.80
C GLY A 557 19.23 3.60 2.20
N GLU A 558 19.85 4.54 1.50
CA GLU A 558 19.72 5.98 1.72
C GLU A 558 19.07 6.71 0.52
N GLY A 559 18.83 5.99 -0.58
CA GLY A 559 18.23 6.52 -1.79
C GLY A 559 16.76 6.86 -1.59
N ARG A 560 16.28 7.90 -2.29
CA ARG A 560 14.86 8.29 -2.26
C ARG A 560 14.01 7.53 -3.28
N PHE A 561 14.63 7.00 -4.32
CA PHE A 561 13.95 6.31 -5.40
C PHE A 561 13.75 4.83 -5.05
N GLU A 562 12.75 4.19 -5.65
CA GLU A 562 12.68 2.74 -5.70
C GLU A 562 13.53 2.21 -6.88
N ASN A 563 14.02 0.97 -6.79
CA ASN A 563 14.79 0.33 -7.85
C ASN A 563 13.83 -0.26 -8.91
N TYR A 564 13.35 0.56 -9.84
CA TYR A 564 12.41 0.13 -10.88
C TYR A 564 12.64 0.86 -12.21
N THR A 565 12.07 0.31 -13.29
CA THR A 565 11.99 0.95 -14.61
C THR A 565 10.53 1.15 -15.04
N PRO A 566 10.14 2.32 -15.59
CA PRO A 566 8.92 2.44 -16.36
C PRO A 566 9.06 1.72 -17.71
N CYS A 567 7.99 1.07 -18.15
CA CYS A 567 7.91 0.35 -19.41
C CYS A 567 6.78 0.96 -20.26
N VAL A 568 7.11 1.50 -21.43
CA VAL A 568 6.15 2.12 -22.36
C VAL A 568 6.21 1.40 -23.69
N VAL A 569 5.07 0.94 -24.20
CA VAL A 569 5.02 0.26 -25.50
C VAL A 569 4.58 1.23 -26.59
N SER A 570 5.21 1.15 -27.77
CA SER A 570 4.78 1.86 -28.97
C SER A 570 4.83 0.93 -30.18
N ARG A 571 4.26 1.34 -31.31
CA ARG A 571 4.46 0.62 -32.58
C ARG A 571 5.90 0.75 -33.06
N HIS A 572 6.42 -0.28 -33.72
CA HIS A 572 7.76 -0.28 -34.31
C HIS A 572 7.88 0.74 -35.47
N ASP A 573 6.78 1.04 -36.16
CA ASP A 573 6.74 2.03 -37.25
C ASP A 573 6.50 3.47 -36.78
N ASP A 574 6.53 3.72 -35.46
CA ASP A 574 6.28 5.01 -34.79
C ASP A 574 4.93 5.66 -35.20
N LYS A 575 4.00 4.92 -35.82
CA LYS A 575 2.65 5.42 -36.07
C LYS A 575 1.87 5.50 -34.75
N PRO A 576 0.92 6.45 -34.63
CA PRO A 576 0.05 6.50 -33.46
C PRO A 576 -0.73 5.19 -33.28
N LEU A 577 -0.89 4.80 -32.02
CA LEU A 577 -1.84 3.79 -31.57
C LEU A 577 -3.26 4.35 -31.67
N SER A 578 -4.25 3.48 -31.90
CA SER A 578 -5.66 3.86 -31.99
C SER A 578 -6.46 3.00 -31.01
N GLY A 579 -6.77 3.56 -29.83
CA GLY A 579 -7.40 2.84 -28.72
C GLY A 579 -6.40 2.35 -27.68
N ALA A 580 -6.91 2.02 -26.49
CA ALA A 580 -6.11 1.40 -25.42
C ALA A 580 -5.82 -0.06 -25.76
N HIS A 581 -4.55 -0.46 -25.66
CA HIS A 581 -4.08 -1.81 -25.95
C HIS A 581 -3.58 -2.55 -24.69
N VAL A 582 -3.37 -1.88 -23.55
CA VAL A 582 -2.87 -2.51 -22.31
C VAL A 582 -3.99 -3.00 -21.37
N ALA A 583 -5.22 -2.49 -21.52
CA ALA A 583 -6.32 -2.75 -20.58
C ALA A 583 -7.37 -3.79 -21.03
N ASP A 584 -7.28 -4.34 -22.24
CA ASP A 584 -8.23 -5.35 -22.73
C ASP A 584 -7.60 -6.20 -23.86
N PRO A 585 -7.26 -7.48 -23.64
CA PRO A 585 -7.62 -8.37 -22.52
C PRO A 585 -6.67 -8.34 -21.30
N PRO A 586 -7.05 -8.94 -20.15
CA PRO A 586 -6.17 -9.06 -18.98
C PRO A 586 -4.85 -9.78 -19.31
N PRO A 587 -3.73 -9.42 -18.63
CA PRO A 587 -2.42 -10.02 -18.88
C PRO A 587 -2.46 -11.52 -18.65
N ARG A 588 -1.74 -12.26 -19.48
CA ARG A 588 -1.50 -13.69 -19.30
C ARG A 588 -0.81 -13.98 -17.96
N PRO A 589 -1.01 -15.20 -17.41
CA PRO A 589 -0.26 -15.65 -16.25
C PRO A 589 1.24 -15.45 -16.44
N GLU A 590 1.93 -15.09 -15.37
CA GLU A 590 3.38 -14.86 -15.38
C GLU A 590 4.18 -16.07 -15.88
N SER A 591 3.65 -17.27 -15.66
CA SER A 591 4.21 -18.54 -16.12
C SER A 591 4.29 -18.71 -17.64
N GLU A 592 3.62 -17.86 -18.42
CA GLU A 592 3.57 -17.93 -19.88
C GLU A 592 4.44 -16.87 -20.57
N ALA A 593 5.13 -16.02 -19.81
CA ALA A 593 5.91 -14.90 -20.33
C ALA A 593 7.33 -15.33 -20.75
N VAL A 594 7.46 -15.86 -21.96
CA VAL A 594 8.76 -16.18 -22.56
C VAL A 594 9.28 -14.97 -23.34
N VAL A 595 10.48 -14.51 -23.00
CA VAL A 595 11.13 -13.36 -23.67
C VAL A 595 12.22 -13.86 -24.61
N PRO A 596 12.10 -13.67 -25.93
CA PRO A 596 13.18 -13.99 -26.86
C PRO A 596 14.29 -12.94 -26.74
N MET A 597 15.50 -13.37 -26.38
CA MET A 597 16.65 -12.47 -26.26
C MET A 597 17.91 -13.10 -26.83
N SER A 598 18.78 -12.27 -27.41
CA SER A 598 20.10 -12.71 -27.86
C SER A 598 21.13 -12.64 -26.75
N VAL A 599 21.89 -13.71 -26.55
CA VAL A 599 23.04 -13.73 -25.62
C VAL A 599 24.36 -13.28 -26.27
N HIS A 600 24.30 -12.96 -27.58
CA HIS A 600 25.45 -12.74 -28.45
C HIS A 600 25.35 -11.39 -29.17
N THR A 601 24.93 -10.36 -28.45
CA THR A 601 24.87 -8.99 -28.98
C THR A 601 26.24 -8.30 -28.92
N ALA A 602 26.38 -7.19 -29.66
CA ALA A 602 27.63 -6.43 -29.67
C ALA A 602 27.95 -5.75 -28.31
N GLN A 603 26.95 -5.58 -27.42
CA GLN A 603 27.10 -4.89 -26.15
C GLN A 603 26.41 -5.71 -25.07
N ILE A 604 27.13 -6.09 -24.00
CA ILE A 604 26.63 -7.02 -22.97
C ILE A 604 25.28 -6.57 -22.40
N LYS A 605 25.06 -5.27 -22.25
CA LYS A 605 23.82 -4.67 -21.76
C LYS A 605 22.56 -4.92 -22.60
N GLN A 606 22.70 -5.47 -23.80
CA GLN A 606 21.59 -5.89 -24.67
C GLN A 606 21.29 -7.39 -24.55
N ASN A 607 22.12 -8.14 -23.83
CA ASN A 607 21.87 -9.54 -23.53
C ASN A 607 20.85 -9.69 -22.39
N PRO A 608 20.36 -10.92 -22.14
CA PRO A 608 19.70 -11.23 -20.88
C PRO A 608 20.57 -10.82 -19.68
N PRO A 609 19.98 -10.31 -18.59
CA PRO A 609 20.75 -9.97 -17.40
C PRO A 609 21.35 -11.24 -16.76
N VAL A 610 22.48 -11.09 -16.07
CA VAL A 610 22.99 -12.16 -15.20
C VAL A 610 21.93 -12.50 -14.15
N GLY A 611 21.71 -13.78 -13.91
CA GLY A 611 20.62 -14.31 -13.09
C GLY A 611 19.33 -14.63 -13.86
N SER A 612 19.30 -14.46 -15.18
CA SER A 612 18.19 -14.90 -16.03
C SER A 612 18.31 -16.38 -16.43
N CYS A 613 17.16 -16.99 -16.72
CA CYS A 613 17.07 -18.43 -16.95
C CYS A 613 16.63 -18.79 -18.38
N VAL A 614 17.34 -19.73 -18.98
CA VAL A 614 17.08 -20.27 -20.32
C VAL A 614 16.08 -21.41 -20.22
N GLN A 615 14.97 -21.31 -20.95
CA GLN A 615 13.85 -22.24 -20.82
C GLN A 615 14.23 -23.68 -21.17
N ASP A 616 14.94 -23.89 -22.28
CA ASP A 616 15.26 -25.22 -22.80
C ASP A 616 16.65 -25.31 -23.44
N GLN A 617 17.25 -26.50 -23.35
CA GLN A 617 18.56 -26.82 -23.92
C GLN A 617 18.56 -26.77 -25.45
N GLU A 618 17.46 -27.14 -26.11
CA GLU A 618 17.39 -27.18 -27.57
C GLU A 618 17.56 -25.77 -28.19
N SER A 619 17.23 -24.74 -27.43
CA SER A 619 17.43 -23.34 -27.78
C SER A 619 18.86 -22.86 -27.59
N TRP A 620 19.67 -23.59 -26.84
CA TRP A 620 21.09 -23.34 -26.66
C TRP A 620 21.91 -24.00 -27.79
N GLY A 621 22.39 -23.20 -28.75
CA GLY A 621 23.23 -23.69 -29.85
C GLY A 621 23.71 -22.58 -30.80
N ALA A 622 24.81 -22.83 -31.52
CA ALA A 622 25.60 -21.83 -32.26
C ALA A 622 24.85 -21.02 -33.34
N ASP A 623 23.69 -21.47 -33.81
CA ASP A 623 22.95 -20.84 -34.92
C ASP A 623 21.70 -20.07 -34.47
N LYS A 624 21.31 -20.15 -33.19
CA LYS A 624 20.11 -19.45 -32.67
C LYS A 624 20.49 -18.06 -32.19
N ARG A 625 19.92 -17.04 -32.83
CA ARG A 625 20.16 -15.64 -32.48
C ARG A 625 19.46 -15.24 -31.18
N ASP A 626 18.21 -15.68 -31.02
CA ASP A 626 17.37 -15.40 -29.86
C ASP A 626 17.04 -16.71 -29.15
N ILE A 627 17.21 -16.72 -27.84
CA ILE A 627 16.88 -17.85 -26.96
C ILE A 627 15.73 -17.46 -26.03
N PRO A 628 14.85 -18.42 -25.66
CA PRO A 628 13.74 -18.17 -24.76
C PRO A 628 14.24 -18.00 -23.32
N ILE A 629 14.09 -16.79 -22.79
CA ILE A 629 14.38 -16.46 -21.40
C ILE A 629 13.10 -16.41 -20.59
N VAL A 630 13.13 -17.01 -19.40
CA VAL A 630 12.01 -17.09 -18.45
C VAL A 630 12.41 -16.60 -17.06
N ASP A 631 11.41 -16.34 -16.22
CA ASP A 631 11.62 -16.16 -14.78
C ASP A 631 12.20 -17.45 -14.18
N CYS A 632 13.24 -17.34 -13.36
CA CYS A 632 13.90 -18.49 -12.75
C CYS A 632 13.01 -19.26 -11.78
N GLU A 633 11.93 -18.67 -11.24
CA GLU A 633 10.94 -19.41 -10.45
C GLU A 633 10.15 -20.43 -11.30
N LEU A 634 10.18 -20.30 -12.62
CA LEU A 634 9.58 -21.28 -13.55
C LEU A 634 10.58 -22.40 -13.86
N PRO A 635 10.09 -23.59 -14.25
CA PRO A 635 10.97 -24.66 -14.74
C PRO A 635 11.80 -24.20 -15.95
N HIS A 636 13.13 -24.28 -15.81
CA HIS A 636 14.10 -23.86 -16.82
C HIS A 636 15.30 -24.81 -16.86
N TRP A 637 16.09 -24.78 -17.93
CA TRP A 637 17.22 -25.69 -18.12
C TRP A 637 18.53 -25.16 -17.50
N ALA A 638 18.81 -23.87 -17.65
CA ALA A 638 20.06 -23.28 -17.18
C ALA A 638 19.90 -21.82 -16.75
N GLU A 639 20.78 -21.36 -15.88
CA GLU A 639 20.89 -19.95 -15.48
C GLU A 639 22.15 -19.32 -16.09
N ILE A 640 22.01 -18.07 -16.54
CA ILE A 640 23.12 -17.25 -17.03
C ILE A 640 23.84 -16.64 -15.84
N VAL A 641 25.07 -17.08 -15.60
CA VAL A 641 25.82 -16.71 -14.39
C VAL A 641 26.86 -15.61 -14.63
N ALA A 642 27.31 -15.40 -15.87
CA ALA A 642 28.30 -14.35 -16.18
C ALA A 642 28.45 -14.05 -17.67
N TYR A 643 28.97 -12.85 -17.95
CA TYR A 643 29.47 -12.39 -19.25
C TYR A 643 30.90 -11.86 -19.15
N PRO A 644 31.92 -12.69 -18.85
CA PRO A 644 33.26 -12.19 -18.63
C PRO A 644 33.87 -11.66 -19.95
N LYS A 645 34.36 -10.42 -19.90
CA LYS A 645 35.13 -9.82 -21.01
C LYS A 645 36.46 -10.56 -21.17
N LEU A 646 36.74 -11.04 -22.38
CA LEU A 646 37.92 -11.84 -22.69
C LEU A 646 39.06 -11.01 -23.27
N PHE A 647 38.73 -10.08 -24.17
CA PHE A 647 39.73 -9.32 -24.94
C PHE A 647 39.33 -7.84 -25.07
N GLU A 648 40.32 -6.99 -25.32
CA GLU A 648 40.10 -5.57 -25.57
C GLU A 648 39.55 -5.31 -26.98
N LYS A 649 38.74 -4.26 -27.11
CA LYS A 649 38.22 -3.82 -28.42
C LYS A 649 39.40 -3.53 -29.36
N SER A 650 39.30 -3.98 -30.61
CA SER A 650 40.35 -3.84 -31.65
C SER A 650 41.60 -4.71 -31.52
N GLN A 651 41.70 -5.61 -30.53
CA GLN A 651 42.77 -6.62 -30.52
C GLN A 651 42.60 -7.53 -31.75
N PRO A 652 43.65 -7.95 -32.47
CA PRO A 652 43.50 -8.90 -33.58
C PRO A 652 43.01 -10.27 -33.10
N TRP A 653 42.26 -10.97 -33.94
CA TRP A 653 41.75 -12.33 -33.67
C TRP A 653 42.89 -13.27 -33.25
N PRO A 654 42.88 -13.80 -32.02
CA PRO A 654 44.02 -14.55 -31.48
C PRO A 654 44.07 -16.01 -31.96
N GLY A 655 43.03 -16.48 -32.66
CA GLY A 655 42.83 -17.88 -33.03
C GLY A 655 41.78 -18.55 -32.14
N GLU A 656 41.06 -19.53 -32.70
CA GLU A 656 39.92 -20.21 -32.05
C GLU A 656 40.31 -20.81 -30.69
N ASP A 657 41.37 -21.62 -30.66
CA ASP A 657 41.84 -22.30 -29.44
C ASP A 657 42.11 -21.32 -28.30
N LYS A 658 42.71 -20.15 -28.60
CA LYS A 658 42.99 -19.13 -27.56
C LYS A 658 41.74 -18.45 -27.05
N VAL A 659 40.70 -18.32 -27.87
CA VAL A 659 39.42 -17.75 -27.43
C VAL A 659 38.68 -18.77 -26.58
N GLN A 660 38.68 -20.04 -26.96
CA GLN A 660 38.11 -21.13 -26.18
C GLN A 660 38.79 -21.22 -24.80
N ASP A 661 40.12 -21.30 -24.76
CA ASP A 661 40.89 -21.38 -23.50
C ASP A 661 40.61 -20.17 -22.59
N ALA A 662 40.52 -18.96 -23.16
CA ALA A 662 40.22 -17.75 -22.42
C ALA A 662 38.78 -17.74 -21.88
N ALA A 663 37.81 -18.19 -22.68
CA ALA A 663 36.41 -18.31 -22.28
C ALA A 663 36.24 -19.30 -21.13
N GLU A 664 36.85 -20.48 -21.23
CA GLU A 664 36.83 -21.50 -20.16
C GLU A 664 37.39 -20.96 -18.86
N ALA A 665 38.61 -20.41 -18.89
CA ALA A 665 39.25 -19.86 -17.71
C ALA A 665 38.45 -18.71 -17.08
N ALA A 666 37.84 -17.84 -17.90
CA ALA A 666 37.08 -16.71 -17.40
C ALA A 666 35.72 -17.11 -16.80
N CYS A 667 35.03 -18.08 -17.40
CA CYS A 667 33.76 -18.61 -16.88
C CYS A 667 33.97 -19.38 -15.57
N GLU A 668 34.98 -20.24 -15.49
CA GLU A 668 35.33 -20.96 -14.25
C GLU A 668 35.73 -20.02 -13.11
N ALA A 669 36.33 -18.87 -13.42
CA ALA A 669 36.67 -17.86 -12.42
C ALA A 669 35.47 -17.05 -11.93
N SER A 670 34.37 -17.00 -12.71
CA SER A 670 33.23 -16.12 -12.44
C SER A 670 32.23 -16.73 -11.46
N THR A 671 32.09 -18.07 -11.40
CA THR A 671 31.24 -18.73 -10.40
C THR A 671 31.79 -20.10 -10.00
N ARG A 672 31.35 -20.62 -8.85
CA ARG A 672 31.67 -21.99 -8.43
C ARG A 672 30.48 -22.88 -8.74
N VAL A 673 30.73 -23.97 -9.46
CA VAL A 673 29.72 -24.99 -9.72
C VAL A 673 29.86 -26.11 -8.70
N ASP A 674 28.81 -26.30 -7.91
CA ASP A 674 28.73 -27.36 -6.91
C ASP A 674 28.55 -28.75 -7.55
N GLU A 675 28.81 -29.80 -6.75
CA GLU A 675 28.54 -31.18 -7.16
C GLU A 675 27.05 -31.34 -7.52
N GLY A 676 26.77 -31.69 -8.78
CA GLY A 676 25.41 -31.85 -9.31
C GLY A 676 25.04 -30.87 -10.42
N TYR A 677 25.90 -29.89 -10.72
CA TYR A 677 25.70 -28.95 -11.82
C TYR A 677 26.79 -29.05 -12.90
N ARG A 678 26.51 -28.50 -14.09
CA ARG A 678 27.42 -28.47 -15.24
C ARG A 678 27.52 -27.06 -15.80
N PHE A 679 28.74 -26.67 -16.15
CA PHE A 679 29.01 -25.44 -16.89
C PHE A 679 28.79 -25.59 -18.39
N HIS A 680 28.21 -24.56 -18.99
CA HIS A 680 28.14 -24.36 -20.44
C HIS A 680 28.78 -23.03 -20.79
N ILE A 681 29.63 -23.05 -21.81
CA ILE A 681 30.42 -21.90 -22.23
C ILE A 681 30.17 -21.68 -23.71
N SER A 682 29.76 -20.46 -24.09
CA SER A 682 29.70 -20.05 -25.49
C SER A 682 30.71 -18.93 -25.74
N PRO A 683 31.85 -19.24 -26.39
CA PRO A 683 32.82 -18.22 -26.77
C PRO A 683 32.29 -17.36 -27.93
N PRO A 684 32.82 -16.13 -28.11
CA PRO A 684 32.49 -15.31 -29.25
C PRO A 684 33.16 -15.84 -30.52
N GLY A 685 32.43 -15.88 -31.63
CA GLY A 685 32.98 -16.30 -32.93
C GLY A 685 33.88 -15.23 -33.57
N LYS A 686 34.74 -15.65 -34.51
CA LYS A 686 35.69 -14.75 -35.22
C LYS A 686 35.05 -13.47 -35.78
N GLY A 687 33.80 -13.53 -36.25
CA GLY A 687 33.11 -12.37 -36.84
C GLY A 687 32.97 -11.17 -35.90
N TRP A 688 33.07 -11.38 -34.58
CA TRP A 688 33.01 -10.30 -33.59
C TRP A 688 34.23 -9.38 -33.65
N TRP A 689 35.35 -9.86 -34.20
CA TRP A 689 36.55 -9.05 -34.43
C TRP A 689 36.46 -8.16 -35.66
N ASP A 690 35.45 -8.39 -36.52
CA ASP A 690 35.18 -7.54 -37.69
C ASP A 690 34.35 -6.30 -37.29
N ASP A 691 33.63 -6.37 -36.16
CA ASP A 691 32.90 -5.26 -35.57
C ASP A 691 33.78 -4.53 -34.53
N LYS A 692 34.04 -3.24 -34.76
CA LYS A 692 34.90 -2.44 -33.88
C LYS A 692 34.24 -2.03 -32.58
N ASP A 693 32.91 -2.07 -32.54
CA ASP A 693 32.12 -1.64 -31.39
C ASP A 693 31.76 -2.83 -30.49
N ALA A 694 31.86 -4.06 -31.01
CA ALA A 694 31.58 -5.29 -30.29
C ALA A 694 32.51 -5.52 -29.09
N GLU A 695 31.89 -5.87 -27.96
CA GLU A 695 32.59 -6.38 -26.79
C GLU A 695 32.92 -7.85 -26.99
N ILE A 696 34.16 -8.23 -26.69
CA ILE A 696 34.60 -9.60 -26.84
C ILE A 696 34.48 -10.31 -25.49
N TYR A 697 33.39 -11.05 -25.29
CA TYR A 697 33.05 -11.73 -24.04
C TYR A 697 32.57 -13.17 -24.27
N ALA A 698 32.61 -14.01 -23.24
CA ALA A 698 31.99 -15.34 -23.24
C ALA A 698 30.62 -15.31 -22.55
N VAL A 699 29.73 -16.22 -22.90
CA VAL A 699 28.49 -16.47 -22.14
C VAL A 699 28.70 -17.69 -21.26
N CYS A 700 28.49 -17.56 -19.96
CA CYS A 700 28.61 -18.64 -19.00
C CYS A 700 27.23 -19.02 -18.45
N LEU A 701 26.87 -20.30 -18.52
CA LEU A 701 25.63 -20.83 -17.95
C LEU A 701 25.90 -22.04 -17.06
N VAL A 702 24.97 -22.28 -16.14
CA VAL A 702 24.97 -23.44 -15.26
C VAL A 702 23.63 -24.17 -15.38
N SER A 703 23.67 -25.47 -15.65
CA SER A 703 22.50 -26.37 -15.63
C SER A 703 22.69 -27.49 -14.62
N GLN A 704 21.66 -28.28 -14.35
CA GLN A 704 21.87 -29.56 -13.67
C GLN A 704 22.77 -30.48 -14.50
N ALA A 705 23.55 -31.32 -13.83
CA ALA A 705 24.53 -32.21 -14.45
C ALA A 705 23.89 -33.29 -15.34
N ASP A 706 22.61 -33.60 -15.13
CA ASP A 706 21.81 -34.51 -15.95
C ASP A 706 20.96 -33.79 -17.02
N ASP A 707 21.16 -32.47 -17.19
CA ASP A 707 20.42 -31.58 -18.09
C ASP A 707 18.91 -31.51 -17.80
N SER A 708 18.46 -31.91 -16.60
CA SER A 708 17.06 -31.78 -16.18
C SER A 708 16.70 -30.32 -15.85
N THR A 709 15.40 -29.99 -15.96
CA THR A 709 14.90 -28.66 -15.62
C THR A 709 14.74 -28.48 -14.12
N PHE A 710 14.90 -27.24 -13.66
CA PHE A 710 14.75 -26.86 -12.26
C PHE A 710 14.08 -25.50 -12.10
N SER A 711 13.73 -25.14 -10.86
CA SER A 711 13.09 -23.86 -10.51
C SER A 711 13.83 -23.23 -9.34
N GLY A 712 13.81 -21.90 -9.29
CA GLY A 712 14.63 -21.06 -8.43
C GLY A 712 16.01 -20.76 -9.04
N GLY A 713 16.58 -19.60 -8.69
CA GLY A 713 17.94 -19.22 -9.09
C GLY A 713 19.03 -19.90 -8.26
N LEU A 714 20.14 -20.22 -8.93
CA LEU A 714 21.44 -20.65 -8.42
C LEU A 714 22.21 -19.43 -7.87
N ARG A 715 21.69 -18.83 -6.80
CA ARG A 715 22.31 -17.64 -6.17
C ARG A 715 23.72 -17.89 -5.63
#